data_AF-A0A293LQ18-F1
#
_entry.id   AF-A0A293LQ18-F1
#
_cell.length_a   1.000
_cell.length_b   1.000
_cell.length_c   1.000
_cell.angle_alpha   90.00
_cell.angle_beta   90.00
_cell.angle_gamma   90.00
#
_symmetry.space_group_name_H-M   'P 1'
#
loop_
_entity.id
_entity.type
_entity.pdbx_description
1 polymer ?
#
loop_
_entity_poly.entity_id
_entity_poly.type
_entity_poly.pdbx_seq_one_letter_code
_entity_poly.pdbx_strand_id
1 'polypeptide(L)'
;MLLPLPPDQMVFFLPTLLVQGTDSHHYREILEKLLRAIEDNDTSYDTKCHILLYLTQVAEANRSLLTAEDVQAVLRQFPGWLLDCSAFSAKKLAPSSLSASQQQTTSRFRRSETPQPVYEMDGVVSQKMFTVLSCAKYNTPDQTLNIATFSVLRQWTTIAVCHKYTEERFVSAVRQYCLYVIGQSQKKPTQLEDVEAQKACLVEALHVLDTLCRLEKSVVQEVMPTIQRLVDALYPSSVVVDTALLQFLLCHGGMEQCRIEDLLAKFLGEVVAESYRDDAVALQVTTFVQENLEQLCYDCSGVLEKYFPALLKVFAWHPRHFKAAFSEILPAVMSSKTSIEVFYCLVDLPCVVATMLVESKDPSVPTTVHSKIVPFTHAPMMKFVLRNTSGIGDTFAGAAMFHGVIARLSTHPRVVQCSENVLSLLTSFVSTFLEYADAELASRLLPPILERLTISYGSAGYAEKLRKALADVVPALFKKFPEITFLLTNELVDYLSHTANRNAAMEFFTNLVWAVGEFASPNETTLFNPKAIAEYFEVLECVAFELLGSSLTLQQPRLSRLLCVLITSLAKLAVRSQDLVPRAMLCLAKSGQACGDSRAAHRIILAQRVRELSTLLQTSGAASSILSPPTEDDLKRCHHGKSQLPALVRVIGFLTTDEEATE
;
A
#
# COMPACT_ATOMS: atom_id res chain seq x y z
N MET A 1 -40.47 9.58 27.74
CA MET A 1 -40.26 9.01 29.10
C MET A 1 -38.98 9.52 29.77
N LEU A 2 -37.89 9.83 29.06
CA LEU A 2 -36.63 10.27 29.69
C LEU A 2 -36.58 11.75 30.10
N LEU A 3 -37.22 12.63 29.32
CA LEU A 3 -37.28 14.08 29.59
C LEU A 3 -37.68 14.51 31.02
N PRO A 4 -38.64 13.87 31.70
CA PRO A 4 -38.98 14.22 33.08
C PRO A 4 -37.97 13.74 34.13
N LEU A 5 -37.06 12.80 33.80
CA LEU A 5 -36.11 12.24 34.77
C LEU A 5 -34.96 13.22 35.06
N PRO A 6 -34.45 13.33 36.30
CA PRO A 6 -33.25 14.12 36.57
C PRO A 6 -32.02 13.53 35.86
N PRO A 7 -30.97 14.35 35.57
CA PRO A 7 -29.77 13.89 34.86
C PRO A 7 -29.14 12.62 35.46
N ASP A 8 -29.07 12.53 36.80
CA ASP A 8 -28.53 11.37 37.52
C ASP A 8 -29.31 10.06 37.26
N GLN A 9 -30.58 10.14 36.85
CA GLN A 9 -31.36 8.97 36.44
C GLN A 9 -31.32 8.75 34.93
N MET A 10 -31.11 9.81 34.15
CA MET A 10 -31.01 9.71 32.69
C MET A 10 -29.75 8.96 32.25
N VAL A 11 -28.65 9.06 33.00
CA VAL A 11 -27.37 8.41 32.66
C VAL A 11 -27.49 6.89 32.48
N PHE A 12 -28.39 6.23 33.22
CA PHE A 12 -28.64 4.79 33.09
C PHE A 12 -29.23 4.37 31.73
N PHE A 13 -29.79 5.33 30.98
CA PHE A 13 -30.44 5.07 29.68
C PHE A 13 -29.61 5.55 28.48
N LEU A 14 -28.49 6.25 28.71
CA LEU A 14 -27.62 6.76 27.64
C LEU A 14 -27.11 5.66 26.68
N PRO A 15 -26.71 4.46 27.15
CA PRO A 15 -26.32 3.38 26.23
C PRO A 15 -27.47 2.93 25.32
N THR A 16 -28.71 2.95 25.83
CA THR A 16 -29.89 2.59 25.04
C THR A 16 -30.22 3.67 24.01
N LEU A 17 -30.05 4.94 24.37
CA LEU A 17 -30.23 6.07 23.45
C LEU A 17 -29.25 6.01 22.27
N LEU A 18 -27.99 5.61 22.50
CA LEU A 18 -27.02 5.42 21.41
C LEU A 18 -27.47 4.39 20.38
N VAL A 19 -28.06 3.28 20.84
CA VAL A 19 -28.51 2.19 19.95
C VAL A 19 -29.80 2.55 19.21
N GLN A 20 -30.69 3.30 19.84
CA GLN A 20 -31.98 3.69 19.25
C GLN A 20 -31.85 4.77 18.15
N GLY A 21 -30.69 5.43 18.05
CA GLY A 21 -30.43 6.46 17.05
C GLY A 21 -31.08 7.81 17.36
N THR A 22 -30.88 8.78 16.47
CA THR A 22 -31.24 10.19 16.70
C THR A 22 -32.56 10.63 16.06
N ASP A 23 -33.33 9.70 15.50
CA ASP A 23 -34.54 9.98 14.71
C ASP A 23 -35.76 10.39 15.57
N SER A 24 -35.62 10.32 16.90
CA SER A 24 -36.67 10.76 17.81
C SER A 24 -36.80 12.29 17.83
N HIS A 25 -38.02 12.79 17.67
CA HIS A 25 -38.33 14.22 17.82
C HIS A 25 -37.92 14.81 19.19
N HIS A 26 -37.78 13.97 20.22
CA HIS A 26 -37.34 14.39 21.56
C HIS A 26 -35.82 14.36 21.74
N TYR A 27 -35.05 13.88 20.76
CA TYR A 27 -33.60 13.71 20.89
C TYR A 27 -32.91 15.04 21.20
N ARG A 28 -33.29 16.12 20.50
CA ARG A 28 -32.71 17.44 20.71
C ARG A 28 -32.97 17.97 22.13
N GLU A 29 -34.19 17.81 22.64
CA GLU A 29 -34.53 18.25 24.00
C GLU A 29 -33.75 17.45 25.06
N ILE A 30 -33.56 16.15 24.83
CA ILE A 30 -32.73 15.30 25.70
C ILE A 30 -31.28 15.80 25.67
N LEU A 31 -30.72 16.03 24.47
CA LEU A 31 -29.36 16.52 24.30
C LEU A 31 -29.14 17.87 25.01
N GLU A 32 -30.05 18.82 24.85
CA GLU A 32 -29.99 20.11 25.53
C GLU A 32 -30.02 19.97 27.05
N LYS A 33 -30.85 19.05 27.57
CA LYS A 33 -30.90 18.79 29.00
C LYS A 33 -29.58 18.21 29.53
N LEU A 34 -28.95 17.32 28.77
CA LEU A 34 -27.65 16.75 29.11
C LEU A 34 -26.53 17.80 29.08
N LEU A 35 -26.54 18.70 28.09
CA LEU A 35 -25.59 19.81 27.99
C LEU A 35 -25.70 20.76 29.18
N ARG A 36 -26.93 21.16 29.55
CA ARG A 36 -27.15 21.98 30.75
C ARG A 36 -26.65 21.30 32.03
N ALA A 37 -26.82 19.97 32.15
CA ALA A 37 -26.32 19.23 33.30
C ALA A 37 -24.78 19.17 33.37
N ILE A 38 -24.08 19.23 32.23
CA ILE A 38 -22.62 19.34 32.21
C ILE A 38 -22.14 20.68 32.77
N GLU A 39 -22.84 21.78 32.43
CA GLU A 39 -22.52 23.14 32.88
C GLU A 39 -22.92 23.39 34.34
N ASP A 40 -23.92 22.67 34.84
CA ASP A 40 -24.45 22.83 36.18
C ASP A 40 -23.47 22.35 37.27
N ASN A 41 -23.14 23.22 38.22
CA ASN A 41 -22.24 22.91 39.33
C ASN A 41 -22.85 21.95 40.36
N ASP A 42 -24.19 21.87 40.43
CA ASP A 42 -24.88 20.98 41.36
C ASP A 42 -24.97 19.53 40.83
N THR A 43 -24.71 19.34 39.53
CA THR A 43 -24.67 18.00 38.92
C THR A 43 -23.41 17.26 39.36
N SER A 44 -23.58 16.01 39.82
CA SER A 44 -22.47 15.20 40.32
C SER A 44 -21.40 14.91 39.26
N TYR A 45 -20.14 14.81 39.67
CA TYR A 45 -19.03 14.49 38.76
C TYR A 45 -19.21 13.14 38.06
N ASP A 46 -19.80 12.14 38.74
CA ASP A 46 -20.11 10.85 38.12
C ASP A 46 -21.13 11.01 36.99
N THR A 47 -22.18 11.80 37.20
CA THR A 47 -23.16 12.12 36.16
C THR A 47 -22.50 12.83 34.98
N LYS A 48 -21.67 13.86 35.24
CA LYS A 48 -20.92 14.56 34.19
C LYS A 48 -20.03 13.61 33.39
N CYS A 49 -19.39 12.64 34.04
CA CYS A 49 -18.55 11.64 33.39
C CYS A 49 -19.36 10.80 32.38
N HIS A 50 -20.51 10.24 32.79
CA HIS A 50 -21.36 9.46 31.90
C HIS A 50 -21.89 10.29 30.72
N ILE A 51 -22.27 11.55 30.97
CA ILE A 51 -22.73 12.44 29.91
C ILE A 51 -21.60 12.75 28.93
N LEU A 52 -20.39 13.06 29.40
CA LEU A 52 -19.23 13.35 28.56
C LEU A 52 -18.91 12.17 27.63
N LEU A 53 -18.85 10.95 28.17
CA LEU A 53 -18.60 9.74 27.38
C LEU A 53 -19.69 9.51 26.33
N TYR A 54 -20.96 9.71 26.69
CA TYR A 54 -22.07 9.64 25.73
C TYR A 54 -21.96 10.69 24.62
N LEU A 55 -21.72 11.95 24.96
CA LEU A 55 -21.58 13.03 23.97
C LEU A 55 -20.40 12.80 23.03
N THR A 56 -19.32 12.19 23.54
CA THR A 56 -18.16 11.82 22.74
C THR A 56 -18.54 10.77 21.69
N GLN A 57 -19.26 9.72 22.09
CA GLN A 57 -19.76 8.68 21.18
C GLN A 57 -20.77 9.22 20.16
N VAL A 58 -21.63 10.16 20.57
CA VAL A 58 -22.53 10.89 19.64
C VAL A 58 -21.72 11.67 18.59
N ALA A 59 -20.68 12.38 19.01
CA ALA A 59 -19.84 13.18 18.12
C ALA A 59 -19.01 12.30 17.16
N GLU A 60 -18.56 11.13 17.62
CA GLU A 60 -17.88 10.13 16.80
C GLU A 60 -18.81 9.54 15.73
N ALA A 61 -20.04 9.21 16.11
CA ALA A 61 -21.02 8.61 15.20
C ALA A 61 -21.48 9.61 14.12
N ASN A 62 -21.80 10.86 14.51
CA ASN A 62 -22.18 11.89 13.56
C ASN A 62 -21.93 13.31 14.12
N ARG A 63 -20.88 13.95 13.62
CA ARG A 63 -20.47 15.32 14.03
C ARG A 63 -21.54 16.39 13.80
N SER A 64 -22.45 16.20 12.85
CA SER A 64 -23.51 17.20 12.54
C SER A 64 -24.60 17.31 13.62
N LEU A 65 -24.65 16.36 14.56
CA LEU A 65 -25.62 16.34 15.65
C LEU A 65 -25.34 17.37 16.74
N LEU A 66 -24.08 17.80 16.87
CA LEU A 66 -23.68 18.84 17.81
C LEU A 66 -23.51 20.16 17.07
N THR A 67 -24.23 21.19 17.52
CA THR A 67 -24.05 22.55 17.04
C THR A 67 -22.74 23.14 17.57
N ALA A 68 -22.28 24.25 16.99
CA ALA A 68 -21.10 24.95 17.48
C ALA A 68 -21.27 25.42 18.94
N GLU A 69 -22.49 25.78 19.35
CA GLU A 69 -22.80 26.18 20.74
C GLU A 69 -22.71 24.98 21.69
N ASP A 70 -23.23 23.82 21.28
CA ASP A 70 -23.14 22.58 22.08
C ASP A 70 -21.68 22.17 22.30
N VAL A 71 -20.86 22.27 21.25
CA VAL A 71 -19.42 21.98 21.33
C VAL A 71 -18.72 22.94 22.28
N GLN A 72 -19.03 24.25 22.20
CA GLN A 72 -18.47 25.25 23.11
C GLN A 72 -18.87 24.98 24.57
N ALA A 73 -20.12 24.62 24.83
CA ALA A 73 -20.62 24.32 26.17
C ALA A 73 -19.79 23.21 26.85
N VAL A 74 -19.45 22.15 26.09
CA VAL A 74 -18.61 21.06 26.57
C VAL A 74 -17.15 21.50 26.74
N LEU A 75 -16.54 22.11 25.71
CA LEU A 75 -15.12 22.48 25.72
C LEU A 75 -14.77 23.51 26.82
N ARG A 76 -15.71 24.37 27.21
CA ARG A 76 -15.52 25.33 28.32
C ARG A 76 -15.32 24.67 29.68
N GLN A 77 -15.76 23.42 29.85
CA GLN A 77 -15.63 22.71 31.13
C GLN A 77 -14.27 22.04 31.30
N PHE A 78 -13.60 21.70 30.19
CA PHE A 78 -12.35 20.95 30.19
C PHE A 78 -11.25 21.55 31.07
N PRO A 79 -11.00 22.89 31.08
CA PRO A 79 -9.98 23.48 31.95
C PRO A 79 -10.14 23.13 33.42
N GLY A 80 -11.38 23.19 33.94
CA GLY A 80 -11.67 22.88 35.33
C GLY A 80 -11.51 21.39 35.62
N TRP A 81 -11.98 20.52 34.72
CA TRP A 81 -11.87 19.07 34.90
C TRP A 81 -10.43 18.57 34.81
N LEU A 82 -9.57 19.23 34.02
CA LEU A 82 -8.17 18.87 33.86
C LEU A 82 -7.28 19.42 34.99
N LEU A 83 -7.44 20.69 35.38
CA LEU A 83 -6.50 21.37 36.26
C LEU A 83 -6.94 21.48 37.72
N ASP A 84 -8.25 21.53 38.01
CA ASP A 84 -8.79 21.81 39.35
C ASP A 84 -9.13 20.53 40.14
N CYS A 85 -8.55 19.39 39.74
CA CYS A 85 -8.82 18.07 40.32
C CYS A 85 -8.10 17.85 41.67
N SER A 86 -8.75 17.13 42.60
CA SER A 86 -8.24 16.84 43.94
C SER A 86 -6.88 16.13 43.94
N ALA A 87 -5.94 16.68 44.71
CA ALA A 87 -4.63 16.07 44.97
C ALA A 87 -4.63 15.04 46.13
N PHE A 88 -5.79 14.71 46.69
CA PHE A 88 -5.94 13.77 47.80
C PHE A 88 -6.86 12.60 47.43
N SER A 89 -6.51 11.40 47.92
CA SER A 89 -7.31 10.19 47.74
C SER A 89 -8.62 10.28 48.52
N ALA A 90 -9.67 9.65 47.98
CA ALA A 90 -10.94 9.52 48.68
C ALA A 90 -10.78 8.77 50.01
N LYS A 91 -11.63 9.11 50.98
CA LYS A 91 -11.74 8.33 52.22
C LYS A 91 -12.31 6.95 51.88
N LYS A 92 -11.82 5.90 52.53
CA LYS A 92 -12.38 4.55 52.40
C LYS A 92 -13.85 4.59 52.84
N LEU A 93 -14.78 4.51 51.89
CA LEU A 93 -16.18 4.28 52.20
C LEU A 93 -16.29 2.92 52.88
N ALA A 94 -16.84 2.89 54.10
CA ALA A 94 -17.27 1.65 54.72
C ALA A 94 -18.29 0.98 53.77
N PRO A 95 -18.23 -0.35 53.55
CA PRO A 95 -19.21 -1.02 52.70
C PRO A 95 -20.61 -0.67 53.22
N SER A 96 -21.45 -0.19 52.31
CA SER A 96 -22.85 0.13 52.59
C SER A 96 -23.52 -1.09 53.21
N SER A 97 -23.98 -0.91 54.44
CA SER A 97 -24.68 -1.91 55.23
C SER A 97 -26.07 -2.17 54.63
N LEU A 98 -26.14 -3.11 53.69
CA LEU A 98 -27.38 -3.79 53.31
C LEU A 98 -27.52 -5.19 53.94
N SER A 99 -26.78 -5.49 55.00
CA SER A 99 -27.07 -6.62 55.89
C SER A 99 -27.34 -6.11 57.31
N ALA A 100 -28.63 -5.95 57.62
CA ALA A 100 -29.08 -5.95 58.99
C ALA A 100 -28.84 -7.35 59.58
N SER A 101 -27.77 -7.48 60.36
CA SER A 101 -27.59 -8.37 61.52
C SER A 101 -26.16 -8.88 61.61
N GLN A 102 -25.30 -8.16 62.34
CA GLN A 102 -24.38 -8.79 63.29
C GLN A 102 -23.76 -7.74 64.21
N GLN A 103 -23.69 -8.12 65.47
CA GLN A 103 -23.34 -7.29 66.61
C GLN A 103 -21.90 -6.80 66.57
N GLN A 104 -21.72 -5.65 67.21
CA GLN A 104 -20.49 -4.92 67.47
C GLN A 104 -19.32 -5.80 67.94
N THR A 105 -18.14 -5.56 67.39
CA THR A 105 -16.90 -5.54 68.17
C THR A 105 -16.13 -4.26 67.84
N THR A 106 -16.05 -3.35 68.81
CA THR A 106 -15.37 -2.06 68.71
C THR A 106 -13.85 -2.25 68.71
N SER A 107 -13.21 -2.13 67.54
CA SER A 107 -11.75 -2.00 67.43
C SER A 107 -11.33 -0.57 67.81
N ARG A 108 -10.57 -0.45 68.91
CA ARG A 108 -10.03 0.82 69.47
C ARG A 108 -8.76 1.33 68.77
N PHE A 109 -8.65 1.17 67.46
CA PHE A 109 -7.62 1.87 66.67
C PHE A 109 -8.28 2.62 65.52
N ARG A 110 -8.92 3.76 65.83
CA ARG A 110 -9.17 4.78 64.80
C ARG A 110 -7.81 5.30 64.36
N ARG A 111 -7.24 4.70 63.31
CA ARG A 111 -6.19 5.36 62.54
C ARG A 111 -6.77 6.72 62.13
N SER A 112 -6.11 7.77 62.57
CA SER A 112 -6.32 9.14 62.11
C SER A 112 -6.67 9.14 60.61
N GLU A 113 -7.87 9.61 60.26
CA GLU A 113 -8.34 9.77 58.88
C GLU A 113 -7.66 10.99 58.21
N THR A 114 -6.34 11.03 58.23
CA THR A 114 -5.60 12.04 57.47
C THR A 114 -5.82 11.78 55.97
N PRO A 115 -6.22 12.80 55.18
CA PRO A 115 -6.29 12.72 53.73
C PRO A 115 -4.96 12.17 53.21
N GLN A 116 -4.99 11.06 52.47
CA GLN A 116 -3.78 10.51 51.88
C GLN A 116 -3.48 11.28 50.60
N PRO A 117 -2.25 11.78 50.41
CA PRO A 117 -1.88 12.43 49.17
C PRO A 117 -1.94 11.43 48.01
N VAL A 118 -2.14 11.94 46.80
CA VAL A 118 -1.97 11.18 45.58
C VAL A 118 -0.48 11.12 45.22
N TYR A 119 -0.03 9.95 44.76
CA TYR A 119 1.34 9.72 44.35
C TYR A 119 1.45 9.70 42.83
N GLU A 120 2.62 10.00 42.29
CA GLU A 120 2.96 9.70 40.90
C GLU A 120 3.47 8.25 40.82
N MET A 121 3.61 7.73 39.60
CA MET A 121 4.01 6.33 39.38
C MET A 121 5.42 6.01 39.90
N ASP A 122 6.28 7.01 40.05
CA ASP A 122 7.62 6.90 40.65
C ASP A 122 7.59 6.86 42.19
N GLY A 123 6.39 6.93 42.80
CA GLY A 123 6.18 6.92 44.24
C GLY A 123 6.37 8.27 44.93
N VAL A 124 6.66 9.33 44.17
CA VAL A 124 6.74 10.71 44.71
C VAL A 124 5.34 11.27 44.88
N VAL A 125 5.12 12.09 45.91
CA VAL A 125 3.84 12.79 46.09
C VAL A 125 3.61 13.76 44.92
N SER A 126 2.42 13.75 44.30
CA SER A 126 2.10 14.67 43.22
C SER A 126 2.19 16.11 43.70
N GLN A 127 3.00 16.92 43.02
CA GLN A 127 3.38 18.26 43.49
C GLN A 127 2.53 19.39 42.92
N LYS A 128 1.90 19.19 41.76
CA LYS A 128 1.19 20.27 41.04
C LYS A 128 -0.29 19.98 40.79
N MET A 129 -0.59 18.84 40.15
CA MET A 129 -1.96 18.51 39.74
C MET A 129 -2.17 16.99 39.70
N PHE A 130 -3.42 16.57 39.78
CA PHE A 130 -3.80 15.18 39.49
C PHE A 130 -3.83 14.94 37.97
N THR A 131 -3.38 13.76 37.54
CA THR A 131 -3.41 13.30 36.14
C THR A 131 -3.79 11.83 36.04
N VAL A 132 -3.99 11.35 34.81
CA VAL A 132 -4.17 9.92 34.52
C VAL A 132 -3.02 9.03 35.00
N LEU A 133 -1.80 9.56 35.15
CA LEU A 133 -0.62 8.85 35.68
C LEU A 133 -0.45 9.06 37.20
N SER A 134 -1.48 9.54 37.88
CA SER A 134 -1.48 9.73 39.32
C SER A 134 -2.15 8.55 40.03
N CYS A 135 -1.49 7.97 41.02
CA CYS A 135 -1.91 6.83 41.80
C CYS A 135 -2.62 7.28 43.09
N ALA A 136 -3.94 7.33 43.06
CA ALA A 136 -4.76 7.47 44.26
C ALA A 136 -5.11 6.09 44.83
N LYS A 137 -5.25 5.99 46.15
CA LYS A 137 -5.68 4.74 46.79
C LYS A 137 -7.14 4.41 46.49
N TYR A 138 -7.96 5.46 46.42
CA TYR A 138 -9.36 5.43 46.02
C TYR A 138 -9.60 6.72 45.24
N ASN A 139 -10.05 6.60 43.99
CA ASN A 139 -10.36 7.76 43.17
C ASN A 139 -11.57 8.49 43.74
N THR A 140 -11.49 9.81 43.84
CA THR A 140 -12.66 10.67 44.05
C THR A 140 -13.46 10.80 42.73
N PRO A 141 -14.74 11.20 42.78
CA PRO A 141 -15.54 11.39 41.57
C PRO A 141 -14.92 12.39 40.57
N ASP A 142 -14.30 13.48 41.05
CA ASP A 142 -13.58 14.45 40.20
C ASP A 142 -12.30 13.86 39.58
N GLN A 143 -11.57 12.98 40.29
CA GLN A 143 -10.44 12.22 39.72
C GLN A 143 -10.88 11.27 38.60
N THR A 144 -12.05 10.64 38.77
CA THR A 144 -12.64 9.79 37.73
C THR A 144 -13.04 10.61 36.50
N LEU A 145 -13.63 11.79 36.71
CA LEU A 145 -13.94 12.71 35.62
C LEU A 145 -12.67 13.22 34.92
N ASN A 146 -11.59 13.49 35.64
CA ASN A 146 -10.29 13.89 35.06
C ASN A 146 -9.74 12.80 34.12
N ILE A 147 -9.72 11.54 34.57
CA ILE A 147 -9.30 10.38 33.76
C ILE A 147 -10.19 10.24 32.52
N ALA A 148 -11.51 10.33 32.68
CA ALA A 148 -12.44 10.27 31.57
C ALA A 148 -12.21 11.42 30.58
N THR A 149 -11.99 12.65 31.07
CA THR A 149 -11.70 13.82 30.26
C THR A 149 -10.42 13.65 29.44
N PHE A 150 -9.35 13.11 30.04
CA PHE A 150 -8.13 12.78 29.30
C PHE A 150 -8.38 11.72 28.22
N SER A 151 -9.16 10.67 28.53
CA SER A 151 -9.43 9.57 27.58
C SER A 151 -10.19 9.99 26.32
N VAL A 152 -10.94 11.09 26.37
CA VAL A 152 -11.68 11.65 25.23
C VAL A 152 -11.03 12.91 24.65
N LEU A 153 -9.87 13.31 25.20
CA LEU A 153 -9.29 14.63 24.96
C LEU A 153 -8.91 14.83 23.49
N ARG A 154 -8.29 13.84 22.86
CA ARG A 154 -7.94 13.88 21.43
C ARG A 154 -9.15 14.04 20.52
N GLN A 155 -10.26 13.39 20.86
CA GLN A 155 -11.50 13.51 20.08
C GLN A 155 -12.05 14.93 20.19
N TRP A 156 -12.09 15.49 21.40
CA TRP A 156 -12.59 16.85 21.63
C TRP A 156 -11.65 17.95 21.11
N THR A 157 -10.33 17.76 21.13
CA THR A 157 -9.41 18.69 20.44
C THR A 157 -9.55 18.62 18.92
N THR A 158 -9.81 17.44 18.35
CA THR A 158 -10.12 17.30 16.92
C THR A 158 -11.42 18.04 16.56
N ILE A 159 -12.45 17.93 17.39
CA ILE A 159 -13.71 18.69 17.23
C ILE A 159 -13.42 20.20 17.36
N ALA A 160 -12.60 20.61 18.33
CA ALA A 160 -12.20 22.01 18.49
C ALA A 160 -11.52 22.57 17.24
N VAL A 161 -10.66 21.79 16.56
CA VAL A 161 -10.07 22.15 15.26
C VAL A 161 -11.15 22.40 14.21
N CYS A 162 -12.12 21.48 14.06
CA CYS A 162 -13.20 21.62 13.09
C CYS A 162 -14.06 22.88 13.34
N HIS A 163 -14.32 23.22 14.61
CA HIS A 163 -15.11 24.39 14.99
C HIS A 163 -14.26 25.66 15.19
N LYS A 164 -12.94 25.61 14.98
CA LYS A 164 -11.98 26.70 15.22
C LYS A 164 -12.13 27.32 16.62
N TYR A 165 -12.31 26.47 17.63
CA TYR A 165 -12.47 26.92 19.01
C TYR A 165 -11.11 27.20 19.65
N THR A 166 -10.69 28.46 19.68
CA THR A 166 -9.36 28.88 20.15
C THR A 166 -9.42 29.64 21.48
N GLU A 167 -10.28 29.23 22.41
CA GLU A 167 -10.37 29.89 23.72
C GLU A 167 -9.07 29.65 24.53
N GLU A 168 -8.39 30.72 24.93
CA GLU A 168 -7.06 30.67 25.57
C GLU A 168 -7.05 29.77 26.83
N ARG A 169 -8.11 29.81 27.63
CA ARG A 169 -8.23 29.00 28.83
C ARG A 169 -8.24 27.50 28.52
N PHE A 170 -8.91 27.10 27.45
CA PHE A 170 -8.92 25.72 26.96
C PHE A 170 -7.55 25.31 26.44
N VAL A 171 -6.97 26.09 25.53
CA VAL A 171 -5.68 25.77 24.92
C VAL A 171 -4.58 25.66 25.98
N SER A 172 -4.50 26.62 26.89
CA SER A 172 -3.52 26.64 27.96
C SER A 172 -3.66 25.44 28.90
N ALA A 173 -4.90 25.07 29.28
CA ALA A 173 -5.14 23.95 30.18
C ALA A 173 -4.77 22.59 29.56
N VAL A 174 -5.20 22.35 28.30
CA VAL A 174 -4.87 21.11 27.57
C VAL A 174 -3.35 20.98 27.41
N ARG A 175 -2.68 22.05 27.00
CA ARG A 175 -1.22 22.10 26.87
C ARG A 175 -0.52 21.79 28.19
N GLN A 176 -0.90 22.48 29.27
CA GLN A 176 -0.27 22.32 30.58
C GLN A 176 -0.45 20.90 31.11
N TYR A 177 -1.65 20.32 30.96
CA TYR A 177 -1.94 18.95 31.38
C TYR A 177 -1.09 17.94 30.59
N CYS A 178 -1.06 18.03 29.27
CA CYS A 178 -0.32 17.09 28.42
C CYS A 178 1.20 17.18 28.62
N LEU A 179 1.75 18.40 28.77
CA LEU A 179 3.17 18.57 29.10
C LEU A 179 3.54 17.98 30.47
N TYR A 180 2.62 18.03 31.44
CA TYR A 180 2.83 17.40 32.75
C TYR A 180 2.80 15.88 32.66
N VAL A 181 1.83 15.30 31.92
CA VAL A 181 1.76 13.85 31.64
C VAL A 181 3.03 13.37 30.93
N ILE A 182 3.54 14.12 29.95
CA ILE A 182 4.82 13.83 29.30
C ILE A 182 5.96 13.80 30.32
N GLY A 183 6.05 14.80 31.20
CA GLY A 183 7.07 14.84 32.25
C GLY A 183 7.00 13.64 33.20
N GLN A 184 5.80 13.18 33.55
CA GLN A 184 5.60 12.00 34.38
C GLN A 184 5.99 10.69 33.66
N SER A 185 5.71 10.58 32.36
CA SER A 185 6.01 9.38 31.56
C SER A 185 7.51 9.10 31.41
N GLN A 186 8.38 10.12 31.60
CA GLN A 186 9.84 9.96 31.56
C GLN A 186 10.41 9.35 32.85
N LYS A 187 9.60 9.24 33.90
CA LYS A 187 10.04 8.75 35.19
C LYS A 187 9.86 7.25 35.30
N LYS A 188 10.85 6.57 35.88
CA LYS A 188 10.79 5.12 36.10
C LYS A 188 9.65 4.77 37.08
N PRO A 189 8.69 3.93 36.70
CA PRO A 189 7.59 3.56 37.58
C PRO A 189 8.06 2.61 38.68
N THR A 190 7.32 2.61 39.78
CA THR A 190 7.57 1.74 40.94
C THR A 190 7.22 0.29 40.63
N GLN A 191 6.13 0.08 39.88
CA GLN A 191 5.71 -1.24 39.41
C GLN A 191 6.11 -1.39 37.94
N LEU A 192 6.46 -2.60 37.50
CA LEU A 192 6.86 -2.84 36.11
C LEU A 192 5.66 -2.93 35.16
N GLU A 193 4.51 -3.35 35.68
CA GLU A 193 3.23 -3.47 34.94
C GLU A 193 2.73 -2.10 34.45
N ASP A 194 3.13 -1.05 35.14
CA ASP A 194 2.79 0.35 34.89
C ASP A 194 3.47 0.94 33.63
N VAL A 195 4.52 0.30 33.11
CA VAL A 195 5.30 0.82 31.98
C VAL A 195 4.45 0.93 30.70
N GLU A 196 3.56 -0.03 30.46
CA GLU A 196 2.68 -0.02 29.29
C GLU A 196 1.65 1.11 29.37
N ALA A 197 1.04 1.31 30.55
CA ALA A 197 0.12 2.41 30.80
C ALA A 197 0.80 3.79 30.64
N GLN A 198 2.04 3.94 31.12
CA GLN A 198 2.83 5.15 30.90
C GLN A 198 3.05 5.45 29.42
N LYS A 199 3.42 4.43 28.63
CA LYS A 199 3.62 4.58 27.18
C LYS A 199 2.32 4.96 26.48
N ALA A 200 1.20 4.33 26.83
CA ALA A 200 -0.10 4.64 26.26
C ALA A 200 -0.51 6.11 26.53
N CYS A 201 -0.33 6.57 27.77
CA CYS A 201 -0.63 7.96 28.13
C CYS A 201 0.32 8.98 27.48
N LEU A 202 1.61 8.62 27.31
CA LEU A 202 2.56 9.44 26.55
C LEU A 202 2.11 9.61 25.10
N VAL A 203 1.77 8.51 24.43
CA VAL A 203 1.29 8.53 23.03
C VAL A 203 0.02 9.37 22.90
N GLU A 204 -0.94 9.19 23.80
CA GLU A 204 -2.17 9.98 23.79
C GLU A 204 -1.89 11.48 24.01
N ALA A 205 -1.04 11.83 24.98
CA ALA A 205 -0.63 13.22 25.21
C ALA A 205 0.07 13.84 23.99
N LEU A 206 0.90 13.07 23.26
CA LEU A 206 1.53 13.52 22.02
C LEU A 206 0.50 13.79 20.91
N HIS A 207 -0.50 12.92 20.74
CA HIS A 207 -1.58 13.14 19.77
C HIS A 207 -2.49 14.33 20.14
N VAL A 208 -2.76 14.52 21.42
CA VAL A 208 -3.49 15.69 21.92
C VAL A 208 -2.69 16.96 21.62
N LEU A 209 -1.38 16.97 21.87
CA LEU A 209 -0.54 18.13 21.53
C LEU A 209 -0.44 18.35 20.02
N ASP A 210 -0.37 17.30 19.20
CA ASP A 210 -0.42 17.41 17.73
C ASP A 210 -1.68 18.15 17.28
N THR A 211 -2.85 17.67 17.73
CA THR A 211 -4.14 18.28 17.39
C THR A 211 -4.27 19.71 17.94
N LEU A 212 -3.75 19.98 19.13
CA LEU A 212 -3.73 21.31 19.72
C LEU A 212 -2.85 22.30 18.94
N CYS A 213 -1.68 21.85 18.47
CA CYS A 213 -0.80 22.66 17.62
C CYS A 213 -1.41 22.94 16.23
N ARG A 214 -2.25 22.05 15.70
CA ARG A 214 -3.04 22.32 14.48
C ARG A 214 -4.12 23.38 14.71
N LEU A 215 -4.72 23.39 15.90
CA LEU A 215 -5.72 24.39 16.32
C LEU A 215 -5.09 25.78 16.49
N GLU A 216 -3.95 25.86 17.19
CA GLU A 216 -3.28 27.13 17.48
C GLU A 216 -1.75 27.03 17.25
N LYS A 217 -1.28 27.61 16.15
CA LYS A 217 0.14 27.52 15.72
C LYS A 217 1.13 28.16 16.72
N SER A 218 0.71 29.12 17.52
CA SER A 218 1.53 29.77 18.56
C SER A 218 2.09 28.75 19.56
N VAL A 219 1.32 27.70 19.86
CA VAL A 219 1.63 26.66 20.84
C VAL A 219 2.83 25.81 20.43
N VAL A 220 3.12 25.69 19.13
CA VAL A 220 4.23 24.89 18.61
C VAL A 220 5.55 25.30 19.25
N GLN A 221 5.82 26.61 19.39
CA GLN A 221 7.08 27.10 19.97
C GLN A 221 7.26 26.72 21.45
N GLU A 222 6.17 26.58 22.19
CA GLU A 222 6.19 26.21 23.61
C GLU A 222 6.35 24.69 23.81
N VAL A 223 5.77 23.90 22.91
CA VAL A 223 5.77 22.43 22.98
C VAL A 223 7.07 21.83 22.41
N MET A 224 7.60 22.41 21.32
CA MET A 224 8.73 21.87 20.57
C MET A 224 9.98 21.52 21.42
N PRO A 225 10.43 22.36 22.38
CA PRO A 225 11.60 22.02 23.20
C PRO A 225 11.41 20.77 24.06
N THR A 226 10.16 20.44 24.40
CA THR A 226 9.84 19.20 25.13
C THR A 226 9.85 18.00 24.21
N ILE A 227 9.34 18.15 22.98
CA ILE A 227 9.37 17.10 21.95
C ILE A 227 10.81 16.77 21.54
N GLN A 228 11.66 17.77 21.32
CA GLN A 228 13.07 17.54 20.98
C GLN A 228 13.80 16.76 22.09
N ARG A 229 13.59 17.14 23.36
CA ARG A 229 14.15 16.39 24.50
C ARG A 229 13.62 14.96 24.59
N LEU A 230 12.35 14.72 24.23
CA LEU A 230 11.78 13.37 24.17
C LEU A 230 12.44 12.54 23.07
N VAL A 231 12.63 13.10 21.88
CA VAL A 231 13.32 12.43 20.77
C VAL A 231 14.73 12.04 21.19
N ASP A 232 15.49 12.97 21.78
CA ASP A 232 16.87 12.71 22.22
C ASP A 232 16.96 11.67 23.35
N ALA A 233 15.95 11.59 24.21
CA ALA A 233 15.94 10.68 25.35
C ALA A 233 15.42 9.27 25.00
N LEU A 234 14.43 9.17 24.11
CA LEU A 234 13.69 7.93 23.89
C LEU A 234 13.95 7.29 22.53
N TYR A 235 14.29 8.04 21.49
CA TYR A 235 14.22 7.53 20.13
C TYR A 235 15.48 6.75 19.69
N PRO A 236 15.35 5.55 19.08
CA PRO A 236 14.13 4.74 18.93
C PRO A 236 13.77 4.04 20.24
N SER A 237 12.48 3.95 20.56
CA SER A 237 11.99 3.28 21.77
C SER A 237 11.10 2.09 21.41
N SER A 238 9.87 2.40 21.01
CA SER A 238 8.86 1.41 20.65
C SER A 238 8.05 2.01 19.53
N VAL A 239 7.60 1.18 18.59
CA VAL A 239 6.97 1.65 17.35
C VAL A 239 5.86 2.65 17.62
N VAL A 240 5.00 2.40 18.62
CA VAL A 240 3.86 3.28 18.95
C VAL A 240 4.31 4.68 19.39
N VAL A 241 5.36 4.78 20.20
CA VAL A 241 5.92 6.07 20.65
C VAL A 241 6.67 6.74 19.50
N ASP A 242 7.44 5.97 18.74
CA ASP A 242 8.24 6.46 17.62
C ASP A 242 7.34 7.04 16.51
N THR A 243 6.23 6.36 16.16
CA THR A 243 5.24 6.88 15.21
C THR A 243 4.54 8.13 15.73
N ALA A 244 4.23 8.22 17.02
CA ALA A 244 3.61 9.43 17.59
C ALA A 244 4.55 10.64 17.57
N LEU A 245 5.84 10.43 17.86
CA LEU A 245 6.87 11.48 17.76
C LEU A 245 7.09 11.90 16.30
N LEU A 246 7.26 10.94 15.39
CA LEU A 246 7.41 11.21 13.97
C LEU A 246 6.19 11.94 13.39
N GLN A 247 4.98 11.53 13.76
CA GLN A 247 3.74 12.20 13.35
C GLN A 247 3.73 13.67 13.74
N PHE A 248 4.08 13.97 15.00
CA PHE A 248 4.14 15.35 15.49
C PHE A 248 5.17 16.18 14.71
N LEU A 249 6.37 15.62 14.49
CA LEU A 249 7.46 16.29 13.77
C LEU A 249 7.10 16.54 12.30
N LEU A 250 6.46 15.58 11.63
CA LEU A 250 5.99 15.73 10.26
C LEU A 250 4.89 16.79 10.13
N CYS A 251 4.02 16.92 11.13
CA CYS A 251 2.90 17.88 11.09
C CYS A 251 3.31 19.33 11.36
N HIS A 252 4.24 19.55 12.30
CA HIS A 252 4.56 20.89 12.79
C HIS A 252 5.97 21.37 12.44
N GLY A 253 6.82 20.49 11.90
CA GLY A 253 8.24 20.79 11.69
C GLY A 253 8.95 21.12 13.00
N GLY A 254 9.92 22.02 12.96
CA GLY A 254 10.61 22.53 14.16
C GLY A 254 11.93 21.84 14.51
N MET A 255 12.37 20.90 13.68
CA MET A 255 13.77 20.47 13.61
C MET A 255 14.32 20.75 12.21
N GLU A 256 15.64 20.72 12.08
CA GLU A 256 16.28 20.72 10.76
C GLU A 256 15.77 19.53 9.95
N GLN A 257 15.39 19.75 8.69
CA GLN A 257 14.80 18.70 7.83
C GLN A 257 15.69 17.45 7.77
N CYS A 258 17.02 17.63 7.69
CA CYS A 258 17.99 16.54 7.71
C CYS A 258 17.84 15.65 8.95
N ARG A 259 17.54 16.23 10.13
CA ARG A 259 17.35 15.46 11.36
C ARG A 259 16.08 14.62 11.30
N ILE A 260 15.00 15.12 10.70
CA ILE A 260 13.77 14.35 10.52
C ILE A 260 14.01 13.18 9.56
N GLU A 261 14.75 13.41 8.47
CA GLU A 261 15.16 12.37 7.53
C GLU A 261 16.02 11.29 8.19
N ASP A 262 16.98 11.67 9.06
CA ASP A 262 17.81 10.73 9.82
C ASP A 262 16.99 9.87 10.78
N LEU A 263 15.98 10.47 11.44
CA LEU A 263 15.06 9.74 12.30
C LEU A 263 14.24 8.75 11.46
N LEU A 264 13.59 9.20 10.39
CA LEU A 264 12.83 8.33 9.49
C LEU A 264 13.68 7.21 8.89
N ALA A 265 14.94 7.51 8.54
CA ALA A 265 15.91 6.52 8.07
C ALA A 265 16.18 5.45 9.12
N LYS A 266 16.36 5.84 10.37
CA LYS A 266 16.54 4.91 11.50
C LYS A 266 15.27 4.09 11.76
N PHE A 267 14.10 4.72 11.74
CA PHE A 267 12.83 4.02 11.92
C PHE A 267 12.59 2.96 10.86
N LEU A 268 12.65 3.35 9.58
CA LEU A 268 12.37 2.43 8.48
C LEU A 268 13.49 1.40 8.27
N GLY A 269 14.74 1.78 8.49
CA GLY A 269 15.91 0.93 8.28
C GLY A 269 16.21 -0.07 9.39
N GLU A 270 15.93 0.30 10.65
CA GLU A 270 16.22 -0.52 11.84
C GLU A 270 14.92 -1.02 12.48
N VAL A 271 14.06 -0.11 12.93
CA VAL A 271 12.87 -0.46 13.75
C VAL A 271 11.87 -1.31 12.97
N VAL A 272 11.46 -0.87 11.78
CA VAL A 272 10.53 -1.61 10.91
C VAL A 272 11.14 -2.93 10.45
N ALA A 273 12.43 -2.92 10.13
CA ALA A 273 13.14 -4.10 9.66
C ALA A 273 13.24 -5.21 10.71
N GLU A 274 13.17 -4.89 11.99
CA GLU A 274 13.22 -5.88 13.08
C GLU A 274 11.83 -6.29 13.59
N SER A 275 10.83 -5.40 13.44
CA SER A 275 9.55 -5.53 14.14
C SER A 275 8.37 -5.93 13.23
N TYR A 276 8.58 -6.11 11.93
CA TYR A 276 7.53 -6.45 10.95
C TYR A 276 6.73 -7.74 11.26
N ARG A 277 7.22 -8.59 12.17
CA ARG A 277 6.59 -9.88 12.49
C ARG A 277 5.38 -9.74 13.39
N ASP A 278 5.32 -8.68 14.19
CA ASP A 278 4.23 -8.39 15.11
C ASP A 278 3.08 -7.71 14.36
N ASP A 279 1.86 -8.22 14.53
CA ASP A 279 0.67 -7.76 13.81
C ASP A 279 0.31 -6.31 14.16
N ALA A 280 0.41 -5.95 15.44
CA ALA A 280 0.06 -4.62 15.92
C ALA A 280 1.09 -3.58 15.47
N VAL A 281 2.37 -3.96 15.48
CA VAL A 281 3.45 -3.12 14.95
C VAL A 281 3.32 -2.95 13.44
N ALA A 282 3.07 -4.02 12.70
CA ALA A 282 2.89 -3.97 11.25
C ALA A 282 1.71 -3.06 10.86
N LEU A 283 0.61 -3.14 11.61
CA LEU A 283 -0.53 -2.25 11.43
C LEU A 283 -0.12 -0.80 11.67
N GLN A 284 0.56 -0.50 12.78
CA GLN A 284 0.96 0.88 13.07
C GLN A 284 1.91 1.47 12.04
N VAL A 285 2.92 0.72 11.60
CA VAL A 285 3.84 1.16 10.54
C VAL A 285 3.08 1.43 9.25
N THR A 286 2.19 0.53 8.86
CA THR A 286 1.42 0.66 7.62
C THR A 286 0.49 1.87 7.67
N THR A 287 -0.25 2.06 8.76
CA THR A 287 -1.13 3.21 8.96
C THR A 287 -0.34 4.52 8.98
N PHE A 288 0.77 4.59 9.72
CA PHE A 288 1.63 5.77 9.74
C PHE A 288 2.15 6.14 8.35
N VAL A 289 2.64 5.18 7.56
CA VAL A 289 3.13 5.46 6.21
C VAL A 289 1.99 5.91 5.30
N GLN A 290 0.83 5.23 5.36
CA GLN A 290 -0.34 5.55 4.53
C GLN A 290 -0.90 6.96 4.82
N GLU A 291 -1.02 7.34 6.10
CA GLU A 291 -1.54 8.65 6.51
C GLU A 291 -0.60 9.80 6.18
N ASN A 292 0.71 9.54 5.99
CA ASN A 292 1.72 10.56 5.76
C ASN A 292 2.39 10.45 4.37
N LEU A 293 1.78 9.74 3.40
CA LEU A 293 2.38 9.52 2.08
C LEU A 293 2.83 10.80 1.39
N GLU A 294 2.01 11.86 1.40
CA GLU A 294 2.32 13.13 0.75
C GLU A 294 3.62 13.74 1.31
N GLN A 295 3.71 13.88 2.64
CA GLN A 295 4.88 14.45 3.32
C GLN A 295 6.12 13.56 3.14
N LEU A 296 5.95 12.24 3.20
CA LEU A 296 7.05 11.29 3.02
C LEU A 296 7.58 11.26 1.57
N CYS A 297 6.74 11.61 0.58
CA CYS A 297 7.15 11.69 -0.82
C CYS A 297 7.82 13.03 -1.17
N TYR A 298 7.22 14.15 -0.74
CA TYR A 298 7.61 15.48 -1.21
C TYR A 298 8.59 16.19 -0.25
N ASP A 299 8.43 16.01 1.06
CA ASP A 299 9.21 16.76 2.05
C ASP A 299 10.43 15.96 2.53
N CYS A 300 10.35 14.63 2.55
CA CYS A 300 11.41 13.75 3.02
C CYS A 300 12.13 13.09 1.83
N SER A 301 13.34 13.57 1.51
CA SER A 301 14.03 13.25 0.26
C SER A 301 14.25 11.73 0.06
N GLY A 302 13.42 11.13 -0.80
CA GLY A 302 13.59 9.74 -1.25
C GLY A 302 13.60 8.69 -0.14
N VAL A 303 13.01 8.97 1.04
CA VAL A 303 13.05 8.04 2.17
C VAL A 303 12.29 6.75 1.86
N LEU A 304 11.14 6.88 1.20
CA LEU A 304 10.34 5.75 0.71
C LEU A 304 11.07 5.00 -0.42
N GLU A 305 11.69 5.73 -1.35
CA GLU A 305 12.55 5.15 -2.40
C GLU A 305 13.74 4.38 -1.80
N LYS A 306 14.27 4.82 -0.67
CA LYS A 306 15.40 4.18 0.00
C LYS A 306 15.00 2.97 0.81
N TYR A 307 13.90 3.00 1.56
CA TYR A 307 13.55 1.96 2.53
C TYR A 307 12.36 1.08 2.12
N PHE A 308 11.89 1.15 0.87
CA PHE A 308 10.82 0.26 0.39
C PHE A 308 11.08 -1.24 0.60
N PRO A 309 12.32 -1.79 0.56
CA PRO A 309 12.52 -3.21 0.83
C PRO A 309 12.07 -3.60 2.26
N ALA A 310 12.30 -2.74 3.25
CA ALA A 310 11.83 -2.96 4.61
C ALA A 310 10.28 -2.91 4.69
N LEU A 311 9.65 -1.95 4.00
CA LEU A 311 8.19 -1.87 3.92
C LEU A 311 7.60 -3.12 3.24
N LEU A 312 8.19 -3.56 2.13
CA LEU A 312 7.72 -4.75 1.43
C LEU A 312 7.83 -6.02 2.28
N LYS A 313 8.74 -6.11 3.26
CA LYS A 313 8.77 -7.23 4.23
C LYS A 313 7.54 -7.25 5.12
N VAL A 314 7.01 -6.08 5.51
CA VAL A 314 5.75 -5.97 6.27
C VAL A 314 4.60 -6.59 5.45
N PHE A 315 4.48 -6.22 4.18
CA PHE A 315 3.52 -6.82 3.27
C PHE A 315 3.77 -8.32 3.07
N ALA A 316 5.02 -8.74 2.85
CA ALA A 316 5.39 -10.13 2.61
C ALA A 316 4.95 -11.05 3.76
N TRP A 317 5.08 -10.56 4.99
CA TRP A 317 4.76 -11.31 6.19
C TRP A 317 3.25 -11.37 6.48
N HIS A 318 2.52 -10.30 6.11
CA HIS A 318 1.09 -10.09 6.37
C HIS A 318 0.26 -9.71 5.13
N PRO A 319 0.33 -10.48 4.03
CA PRO A 319 -0.12 -10.00 2.72
C PRO A 319 -1.64 -9.86 2.58
N ARG A 320 -2.42 -10.58 3.40
CA ARG A 320 -3.90 -10.50 3.37
C ARG A 320 -4.43 -9.24 4.04
N HIS A 321 -3.79 -8.78 5.11
CA HIS A 321 -4.25 -7.63 5.89
C HIS A 321 -3.93 -6.31 5.20
N PHE A 322 -2.77 -6.19 4.56
CA PHE A 322 -2.26 -4.91 4.08
C PHE A 322 -2.35 -4.73 2.56
N LYS A 323 -3.12 -5.56 1.85
CA LYS A 323 -3.27 -5.47 0.40
C LYS A 323 -3.77 -4.10 -0.08
N ALA A 324 -4.79 -3.55 0.58
CA ALA A 324 -5.35 -2.24 0.22
C ALA A 324 -4.32 -1.13 0.46
N ALA A 325 -3.77 -1.06 1.67
CA ALA A 325 -2.76 -0.06 2.03
C ALA A 325 -1.53 -0.09 1.11
N PHE A 326 -1.00 -1.28 0.79
CA PHE A 326 0.16 -1.37 -0.10
C PHE A 326 -0.16 -1.04 -1.56
N SER A 327 -1.42 -1.10 -1.98
CA SER A 327 -1.81 -0.61 -3.32
C SER A 327 -1.69 0.92 -3.40
N GLU A 328 -1.80 1.63 -2.27
CA GLU A 328 -1.60 3.08 -2.16
C GLU A 328 -0.13 3.46 -1.89
N ILE A 329 0.59 2.66 -1.09
CA ILE A 329 2.01 2.89 -0.77
C ILE A 329 2.92 2.57 -1.97
N LEU A 330 2.57 1.57 -2.81
CA LEU A 330 3.43 1.13 -3.90
C LEU A 330 3.77 2.23 -4.91
N PRO A 331 2.82 3.04 -5.41
CA PRO A 331 3.15 4.18 -6.26
C PRO A 331 4.16 5.16 -5.65
N ALA A 332 4.07 5.40 -4.33
CA ALA A 332 4.93 6.32 -3.61
C ALA A 332 6.40 5.88 -3.50
N VAL A 333 6.69 4.58 -3.67
CA VAL A 333 8.08 4.07 -3.67
C VAL A 333 8.68 3.96 -5.08
N MET A 334 7.88 4.20 -6.13
CA MET A 334 8.27 4.04 -7.53
C MET A 334 8.81 5.35 -8.11
N SER A 335 10.03 5.29 -8.64
CA SER A 335 10.67 6.38 -9.38
C SER A 335 11.43 5.83 -10.59
N SER A 336 11.99 6.70 -11.42
CA SER A 336 12.89 6.29 -12.51
C SER A 336 14.14 5.55 -12.02
N LYS A 337 14.48 5.67 -10.73
CA LYS A 337 15.62 5.00 -10.08
C LYS A 337 15.22 3.67 -9.45
N THR A 338 14.04 3.59 -8.83
CA THR A 338 13.65 2.42 -8.02
C THR A 338 12.75 1.43 -8.75
N SER A 339 12.02 1.83 -9.81
CA SER A 339 10.97 0.99 -10.41
C SER A 339 11.46 -0.41 -10.85
N ILE A 340 12.69 -0.51 -11.35
CA ILE A 340 13.29 -1.80 -11.74
C ILE A 340 13.57 -2.68 -10.52
N GLU A 341 14.06 -2.08 -9.45
CA GLU A 341 14.35 -2.79 -8.20
C GLU A 341 13.05 -3.20 -7.48
N VAL A 342 12.02 -2.33 -7.51
CA VAL A 342 10.67 -2.64 -7.02
C VAL A 342 10.10 -3.82 -7.77
N PHE A 343 10.21 -3.87 -9.11
CA PHE A 343 9.79 -5.03 -9.90
C PHE A 343 10.45 -6.32 -9.41
N TYR A 344 11.78 -6.33 -9.23
CA TYR A 344 12.48 -7.51 -8.73
C TYR A 344 12.03 -7.91 -7.33
N CYS A 345 11.86 -6.95 -6.41
CA CYS A 345 11.35 -7.22 -5.08
C CYS A 345 9.97 -7.87 -5.14
N LEU A 346 9.05 -7.33 -5.95
CA LEU A 346 7.70 -7.88 -6.08
C LEU A 346 7.73 -9.32 -6.60
N VAL A 347 8.52 -9.61 -7.63
CA VAL A 347 8.65 -10.97 -8.17
C VAL A 347 9.21 -11.95 -7.14
N ASP A 348 10.17 -11.50 -6.32
CA ASP A 348 10.87 -12.31 -5.33
C ASP A 348 10.26 -12.29 -3.93
N LEU A 349 9.14 -11.60 -3.69
CA LEU A 349 8.52 -11.55 -2.36
C LEU A 349 8.30 -12.94 -1.71
N PRO A 350 7.90 -14.00 -2.44
CA PRO A 350 7.83 -15.34 -1.86
C PRO A 350 9.20 -15.88 -1.41
N CYS A 351 10.27 -15.54 -2.13
CA CYS A 351 11.65 -15.86 -1.79
C CYS A 351 12.10 -15.09 -0.54
N VAL A 352 11.70 -13.82 -0.42
CA VAL A 352 11.89 -12.98 0.77
C VAL A 352 11.30 -13.64 2.01
N VAL A 353 10.03 -14.08 1.95
CA VAL A 353 9.38 -14.77 3.07
C VAL A 353 10.09 -16.06 3.45
N ALA A 354 10.43 -16.91 2.45
CA ALA A 354 11.15 -18.15 2.71
C ALA A 354 12.50 -17.90 3.39
N THR A 355 13.20 -16.84 2.98
CA THR A 355 14.51 -16.48 3.51
C THR A 355 14.41 -15.92 4.93
N MET A 356 13.41 -15.09 5.21
CA MET A 356 13.13 -14.55 6.55
C MET A 356 12.79 -15.67 7.56
N LEU A 357 12.09 -16.73 7.12
CA LEU A 357 11.84 -17.92 7.96
C LEU A 357 13.12 -18.65 8.33
N VAL A 358 14.09 -18.70 7.40
CA VAL A 358 15.38 -19.33 7.66
C VAL A 358 16.25 -18.48 8.58
N GLU A 359 16.29 -17.16 8.36
CA GLU A 359 17.01 -16.19 9.19
C GLU A 359 16.46 -16.17 10.63
N SER A 360 15.14 -16.25 10.79
CA SER A 360 14.47 -16.27 12.10
C SER A 360 14.69 -17.55 12.90
N LYS A 361 15.30 -18.58 12.31
CA LYS A 361 15.37 -19.95 12.87
C LYS A 361 13.99 -20.48 13.27
N ASP A 362 12.98 -20.23 12.43
CA ASP A 362 11.61 -20.67 12.69
C ASP A 362 11.57 -22.20 12.86
N PRO A 363 10.93 -22.72 13.93
CA PRO A 363 10.91 -24.15 14.23
C PRO A 363 10.22 -25.00 13.14
N SER A 364 9.41 -24.38 12.28
CA SER A 364 8.76 -25.06 11.15
C SER A 364 9.70 -25.33 9.98
N VAL A 365 10.87 -24.69 9.95
CA VAL A 365 11.85 -24.83 8.87
C VAL A 365 12.64 -26.14 9.05
N PRO A 366 12.71 -27.00 8.02
CA PRO A 366 13.48 -28.24 8.13
C PRO A 366 14.97 -27.98 8.42
N THR A 367 15.55 -28.73 9.36
CA THR A 367 16.99 -28.63 9.73
C THR A 367 17.92 -28.78 8.53
N THR A 368 17.53 -29.57 7.53
CA THR A 368 18.27 -29.73 6.27
C THR A 368 18.43 -28.43 5.47
N VAL A 369 17.45 -27.52 5.57
CA VAL A 369 17.51 -26.20 4.92
C VAL A 369 18.49 -25.32 5.68
N HIS A 370 18.40 -25.26 7.01
CA HIS A 370 19.35 -24.53 7.85
C HIS A 370 20.80 -24.94 7.62
N SER A 371 21.08 -26.25 7.49
CA SER A 371 22.45 -26.71 7.21
C SER A 371 22.95 -26.33 5.82
N LYS A 372 22.06 -26.36 4.81
CA LYS A 372 22.43 -26.12 3.41
C LYS A 372 22.50 -24.63 3.05
N ILE A 373 21.89 -23.76 3.85
CA ILE A 373 21.89 -22.32 3.59
C ILE A 373 23.16 -21.63 4.09
N VAL A 374 23.92 -22.25 4.99
CA VAL A 374 25.14 -21.67 5.58
C VAL A 374 26.13 -21.12 4.52
N PRO A 375 26.42 -21.83 3.40
CA PRO A 375 27.31 -21.31 2.36
C PRO A 375 26.74 -20.08 1.63
N PHE A 376 25.42 -19.87 1.68
CA PHE A 376 24.73 -18.76 1.03
C PHE A 376 24.57 -17.53 1.91
N THR A 377 24.99 -17.58 3.19
CA THR A 377 24.83 -16.46 4.14
C THR A 377 25.45 -15.15 3.64
N HIS A 378 26.56 -15.23 2.90
CA HIS A 378 27.22 -14.08 2.28
C HIS A 378 27.00 -13.97 0.77
N ALA A 379 26.17 -14.83 0.19
CA ALA A 379 25.89 -14.82 -1.24
C ALA A 379 25.12 -13.54 -1.64
N PRO A 380 25.33 -13.03 -2.86
CA PRO A 380 24.62 -11.86 -3.36
C PRO A 380 23.10 -11.96 -3.21
N MET A 381 22.52 -13.12 -3.54
CA MET A 381 21.08 -13.37 -3.44
C MET A 381 20.54 -13.20 -2.02
N MET A 382 21.23 -13.73 -1.00
CA MET A 382 20.81 -13.61 0.39
C MET A 382 20.82 -12.15 0.85
N LYS A 383 21.91 -11.43 0.53
CA LYS A 383 22.05 -10.01 0.85
C LYS A 383 21.00 -9.16 0.14
N PHE A 384 20.73 -9.47 -1.13
CA PHE A 384 19.68 -8.81 -1.89
C PHE A 384 18.34 -9.03 -1.20
N VAL A 385 17.89 -10.28 -1.03
CA VAL A 385 16.57 -10.61 -0.50
C VAL A 385 16.32 -10.08 0.92
N LEU A 386 17.34 -10.03 1.78
CA LEU A 386 17.22 -9.56 3.16
C LEU A 386 17.59 -8.09 3.38
N ARG A 387 17.91 -7.31 2.33
CA ARG A 387 18.25 -5.89 2.50
C ARG A 387 17.08 -5.07 3.07
N ASN A 388 17.42 -3.98 3.74
CA ASN A 388 16.46 -2.99 4.23
C ASN A 388 16.43 -1.74 3.34
N THR A 389 17.46 -1.55 2.51
CA THR A 389 17.63 -0.38 1.66
C THR A 389 17.71 -0.75 0.18
N SER A 390 17.24 0.17 -0.65
CA SER A 390 17.40 0.12 -2.10
C SER A 390 18.82 0.48 -2.54
N GLY A 391 19.07 0.44 -3.84
CA GLY A 391 20.37 0.77 -4.44
C GLY A 391 21.35 -0.40 -4.45
N ILE A 392 20.90 -1.60 -4.08
CA ILE A 392 21.67 -2.83 -4.28
C ILE A 392 21.20 -3.45 -5.60
N GLY A 393 21.91 -3.10 -6.66
CA GLY A 393 21.68 -3.64 -8.01
C GLY A 393 22.40 -4.97 -8.24
N ASP A 394 21.73 -5.79 -9.05
CA ASP A 394 22.31 -6.72 -10.02
C ASP A 394 23.35 -7.74 -9.51
N THR A 395 22.86 -8.81 -8.89
CA THR A 395 23.53 -10.12 -9.01
C THR A 395 22.57 -11.25 -8.63
N PHE A 396 21.77 -11.71 -9.60
CA PHE A 396 21.02 -12.98 -9.51
C PHE A 396 21.91 -14.21 -9.73
N ALA A 397 23.23 -14.02 -9.72
CA ALA A 397 24.22 -15.08 -9.78
C ALA A 397 23.94 -16.11 -8.67
N GLY A 398 23.63 -17.34 -9.09
CA GLY A 398 23.30 -18.43 -8.17
C GLY A 398 21.87 -18.47 -7.66
N ALA A 399 20.94 -17.64 -8.18
CA ALA A 399 19.53 -17.64 -7.77
C ALA A 399 18.88 -19.03 -7.90
N ALA A 400 19.12 -19.75 -9.00
CA ALA A 400 18.61 -21.12 -9.17
C ALA A 400 19.14 -22.10 -8.11
N MET A 401 20.42 -22.01 -7.75
CA MET A 401 21.01 -22.83 -6.67
C MET A 401 20.41 -22.47 -5.31
N PHE A 402 20.25 -21.17 -5.05
CA PHE A 402 19.62 -20.67 -3.84
C PHE A 402 18.17 -21.15 -3.71
N HIS A 403 17.37 -21.02 -4.77
CA HIS A 403 16.00 -21.54 -4.85
C HIS A 403 15.96 -23.05 -4.60
N GLY A 404 16.94 -23.81 -5.09
CA GLY A 404 17.07 -25.24 -4.81
C GLY A 404 17.25 -25.56 -3.32
N VAL A 405 17.98 -24.72 -2.57
CA VAL A 405 18.16 -24.88 -1.12
C VAL A 405 16.85 -24.62 -0.36
N ILE A 406 16.14 -23.56 -0.72
CA ILE A 406 14.87 -23.16 -0.07
C ILE A 406 13.63 -23.81 -0.68
N ALA A 407 13.78 -24.74 -1.65
CA ALA A 407 12.67 -25.34 -2.40
C ALA A 407 11.60 -25.99 -1.50
N ARG A 408 12.03 -26.59 -0.38
CA ARG A 408 11.12 -27.23 0.60
C ARG A 408 10.18 -26.25 1.31
N LEU A 409 10.49 -24.96 1.29
CA LEU A 409 9.66 -23.92 1.91
C LEU A 409 8.56 -23.40 0.97
N SER A 410 8.53 -23.82 -0.29
CA SER A 410 7.48 -23.41 -1.26
C SER A 410 6.06 -23.79 -0.82
N THR A 411 5.92 -24.83 0.00
CA THR A 411 4.65 -25.28 0.57
C THR A 411 4.35 -24.68 1.94
N HIS A 412 5.25 -23.87 2.51
CA HIS A 412 5.04 -23.25 3.82
C HIS A 412 3.87 -22.24 3.76
N PRO A 413 2.94 -22.23 4.74
CA PRO A 413 1.74 -21.39 4.68
C PRO A 413 2.01 -19.91 4.39
N ARG A 414 3.06 -19.32 4.99
CA ARG A 414 3.44 -17.92 4.72
C ARG A 414 3.89 -17.69 3.27
N VAL A 415 4.67 -18.61 2.71
CA VAL A 415 5.15 -18.51 1.31
C VAL A 415 3.97 -18.66 0.35
N VAL A 416 3.05 -19.58 0.64
CA VAL A 416 1.81 -19.75 -0.12
C VAL A 416 0.96 -18.48 -0.09
N GLN A 417 0.70 -17.93 1.09
CA GLN A 417 -0.09 -16.70 1.24
C GLN A 417 0.54 -15.51 0.51
N CYS A 418 1.86 -15.33 0.59
CA CYS A 418 2.56 -14.28 -0.13
C CYS A 418 2.44 -14.47 -1.65
N SER A 419 2.68 -15.69 -2.15
CA SER A 419 2.57 -16.04 -3.58
C SER A 419 1.18 -15.78 -4.17
N GLU A 420 0.12 -15.96 -3.38
CA GLU A 420 -1.27 -15.72 -3.81
C GLU A 420 -1.62 -14.23 -3.94
N ASN A 421 -1.06 -13.38 -3.08
CA ASN A 421 -1.47 -11.98 -2.95
C ASN A 421 -0.54 -11.02 -3.71
N VAL A 422 0.73 -11.38 -3.90
CA VAL A 422 1.71 -10.49 -4.55
C VAL A 422 1.34 -10.13 -5.99
N LEU A 423 0.65 -11.02 -6.72
CA LEU A 423 0.26 -10.77 -8.11
C LEU A 423 -0.70 -9.57 -8.26
N SER A 424 -1.53 -9.30 -7.24
CA SER A 424 -2.35 -8.07 -7.26
C SER A 424 -1.51 -6.81 -7.08
N LEU A 425 -0.44 -6.88 -6.30
CA LEU A 425 0.49 -5.77 -6.11
C LEU A 425 1.34 -5.56 -7.38
N LEU A 426 1.73 -6.64 -8.07
CA LEU A 426 2.36 -6.58 -9.39
C LEU A 426 1.43 -5.94 -10.44
N THR A 427 0.13 -6.21 -10.38
CA THR A 427 -0.84 -5.56 -11.26
C THR A 427 -0.89 -4.06 -11.00
N SER A 428 -0.90 -3.64 -9.72
CA SER A 428 -0.82 -2.23 -9.34
C SER A 428 0.47 -1.58 -9.84
N PHE A 429 1.62 -2.26 -9.68
CA PHE A 429 2.90 -1.81 -10.21
C PHE A 429 2.83 -1.54 -11.71
N VAL A 430 2.31 -2.48 -12.49
CA VAL A 430 2.20 -2.34 -13.95
C VAL A 430 1.30 -1.16 -14.31
N SER A 431 0.15 -1.02 -13.65
CA SER A 431 -0.77 0.10 -13.91
C SER A 431 -0.09 1.45 -13.66
N THR A 432 0.56 1.61 -12.50
CA THR A 432 1.31 2.83 -12.16
C THR A 432 2.48 3.05 -13.13
N PHE A 433 3.21 1.99 -13.49
CA PHE A 433 4.34 2.10 -14.41
C PHE A 433 3.90 2.59 -15.80
N LEU A 434 2.82 2.03 -16.36
CA LEU A 434 2.29 2.44 -17.67
C LEU A 434 1.74 3.87 -17.68
N GLU A 435 1.32 4.38 -16.52
CA GLU A 435 0.82 5.75 -16.37
C GLU A 435 1.95 6.78 -16.37
N TYR A 436 3.02 6.52 -15.61
CA TYR A 436 4.06 7.53 -15.30
C TYR A 436 5.44 7.29 -15.93
N ALA A 437 5.73 6.09 -16.46
CA ALA A 437 7.03 5.82 -17.07
C ALA A 437 7.20 6.51 -18.42
N ASP A 438 8.46 6.66 -18.84
CA ASP A 438 8.86 7.03 -20.18
C ASP A 438 9.43 5.82 -20.95
N ALA A 439 9.73 6.01 -22.23
CA ALA A 439 10.27 4.96 -23.09
C ALA A 439 11.65 4.44 -22.62
N GLU A 440 12.47 5.28 -21.98
CA GLU A 440 13.78 4.89 -21.46
C GLU A 440 13.64 3.99 -20.22
N LEU A 441 12.74 4.32 -19.29
CA LEU A 441 12.45 3.47 -18.15
C LEU A 441 11.78 2.16 -18.61
N ALA A 442 10.89 2.21 -19.60
CA ALA A 442 10.27 1.02 -20.19
C ALA A 442 11.31 0.08 -20.84
N SER A 443 12.31 0.63 -21.55
CA SER A 443 13.39 -0.17 -22.13
C SER A 443 14.28 -0.81 -21.04
N ARG A 444 14.42 -0.17 -19.87
CA ARG A 444 15.10 -0.78 -18.71
C ARG A 444 14.28 -1.86 -18.00
N LEU A 445 12.95 -1.86 -18.11
CA LEU A 445 12.08 -2.85 -17.44
C LEU A 445 11.96 -4.17 -18.21
N LEU A 446 11.97 -4.13 -19.54
CA LEU A 446 11.73 -5.34 -20.34
C LEU A 446 12.81 -6.43 -20.14
N PRO A 447 14.13 -6.15 -20.11
CA PRO A 447 15.13 -7.19 -19.85
C PRO A 447 14.96 -7.90 -18.49
N PRO A 448 14.72 -7.19 -17.36
CA PRO A 448 14.29 -7.82 -16.10
C PRO A 448 13.09 -8.75 -16.23
N ILE A 449 12.08 -8.36 -17.01
CA ILE A 449 10.91 -9.21 -17.26
C ILE A 449 11.36 -10.50 -17.97
N LEU A 450 12.18 -10.39 -19.02
CA LEU A 450 12.68 -11.55 -19.79
C LEU A 450 13.47 -12.53 -18.91
N GLU A 451 14.35 -12.02 -18.06
CA GLU A 451 15.14 -12.83 -17.12
C GLU A 451 14.23 -13.65 -16.18
N ARG A 452 13.19 -13.01 -15.64
CA ARG A 452 12.30 -13.61 -14.63
C ARG A 452 11.28 -14.59 -15.17
N LEU A 453 11.11 -14.71 -16.49
CA LEU A 453 10.26 -15.75 -17.08
C LEU A 453 10.79 -17.16 -16.82
N THR A 454 12.12 -17.32 -16.68
CA THR A 454 12.76 -18.63 -16.50
C THR A 454 13.13 -18.93 -15.05
N ILE A 455 13.43 -17.89 -14.24
CA ILE A 455 13.89 -18.02 -12.86
C ILE A 455 12.92 -17.29 -11.92
N SER A 456 12.09 -18.06 -11.21
CA SER A 456 11.19 -17.56 -10.16
C SER A 456 11.08 -18.55 -9.01
N TYR A 457 10.67 -18.07 -7.84
CA TYR A 457 10.43 -18.87 -6.65
C TYR A 457 9.07 -18.52 -6.04
N GLY A 458 8.31 -19.54 -5.62
CA GLY A 458 7.04 -19.37 -4.94
C GLY A 458 6.31 -20.70 -4.77
N SER A 459 5.04 -20.61 -4.39
CA SER A 459 4.19 -21.80 -4.21
C SER A 459 3.84 -22.51 -5.52
N ALA A 460 3.20 -23.67 -5.42
CA ALA A 460 2.75 -24.43 -6.59
C ALA A 460 1.87 -23.57 -7.51
N GLY A 461 2.25 -23.50 -8.79
CA GLY A 461 1.55 -22.72 -9.81
C GLY A 461 1.87 -21.22 -9.81
N TYR A 462 2.67 -20.70 -8.86
CA TYR A 462 3.07 -19.29 -8.84
C TYR A 462 3.78 -18.88 -10.14
N ALA A 463 4.78 -19.66 -10.57
CA ALA A 463 5.55 -19.36 -11.78
C ALA A 463 4.69 -19.28 -13.05
N GLU A 464 3.64 -20.10 -13.17
CA GLU A 464 2.70 -20.05 -14.30
C GLU A 464 1.84 -18.79 -14.26
N LYS A 465 1.31 -18.44 -13.08
CA LYS A 465 0.52 -17.22 -12.90
C LYS A 465 1.36 -15.96 -13.12
N LEU A 466 2.61 -15.96 -12.67
CA LEU A 466 3.57 -14.88 -12.90
C LEU A 466 3.85 -14.73 -14.40
N ARG A 467 4.20 -15.82 -15.09
CA ARG A 467 4.44 -15.80 -16.56
C ARG A 467 3.22 -15.28 -17.32
N LYS A 468 2.01 -15.67 -16.91
CA LYS A 468 0.77 -15.12 -17.49
C LYS A 468 0.63 -13.63 -17.22
N ALA A 469 0.78 -13.18 -15.97
CA ALA A 469 0.71 -11.76 -15.61
C ALA A 469 1.72 -10.93 -16.41
N LEU A 470 2.96 -11.40 -16.56
CA LEU A 470 3.99 -10.74 -17.38
C LEU A 470 3.67 -10.77 -18.88
N ALA A 471 3.03 -11.82 -19.39
CA ALA A 471 2.60 -11.88 -20.78
C ALA A 471 1.51 -10.84 -21.08
N ASP A 472 0.59 -10.62 -20.13
CA ASP A 472 -0.48 -9.62 -20.24
C ASP A 472 0.05 -8.17 -20.25
N VAL A 473 1.25 -7.94 -19.71
CA VAL A 473 1.93 -6.63 -19.75
C VAL A 473 2.39 -6.25 -21.16
N VAL A 474 2.86 -7.23 -21.95
CA VAL A 474 3.55 -6.97 -23.23
C VAL A 474 2.74 -6.10 -24.18
N PRO A 475 1.45 -6.38 -24.47
CA PRO A 475 0.70 -5.57 -25.42
C PRO A 475 0.50 -4.13 -24.93
N ALA A 476 0.25 -3.93 -23.64
CA ALA A 476 0.04 -2.60 -23.07
C ALA A 476 1.36 -1.79 -23.04
N LEU A 477 2.47 -2.44 -22.72
CA LEU A 477 3.80 -1.82 -22.68
C LEU A 477 4.23 -1.33 -24.06
N PHE A 478 4.18 -2.19 -25.07
CA PHE A 478 4.59 -1.82 -26.44
C PHE A 478 3.64 -0.80 -27.08
N LYS A 479 2.34 -0.87 -26.77
CA LYS A 479 1.38 0.15 -27.22
C LYS A 479 1.66 1.53 -26.61
N LYS A 480 2.04 1.56 -25.34
CA LYS A 480 2.34 2.81 -24.63
C LYS A 480 3.72 3.37 -25.02
N PHE A 481 4.69 2.50 -25.26
CA PHE A 481 6.09 2.84 -25.54
C PHE A 481 6.61 2.09 -26.78
N PRO A 482 6.16 2.42 -28.00
CA PRO A 482 6.58 1.72 -29.22
C PRO A 482 8.09 1.80 -29.48
N GLU A 483 8.78 2.82 -28.94
CA GLU A 483 10.22 3.05 -29.03
C GLU A 483 11.04 1.85 -28.54
N ILE A 484 10.54 1.08 -27.57
CA ILE A 484 11.26 -0.08 -27.00
C ILE A 484 11.57 -1.13 -28.07
N THR A 485 10.76 -1.19 -29.15
CA THR A 485 10.97 -2.07 -30.29
C THR A 485 12.30 -1.78 -31.00
N PHE A 486 12.80 -0.57 -30.96
CA PHE A 486 14.08 -0.21 -31.59
C PHE A 486 15.20 -0.06 -30.55
N LEU A 487 14.89 0.45 -29.36
CA LEU A 487 15.87 0.59 -28.27
C LEU A 487 16.45 -0.76 -27.80
N LEU A 488 15.66 -1.84 -27.86
CA LEU A 488 16.04 -3.18 -27.40
C LEU A 488 16.19 -4.19 -28.53
N THR A 489 16.58 -3.75 -29.73
CA THR A 489 16.62 -4.62 -30.91
C THR A 489 17.44 -5.89 -30.66
N ASN A 490 18.64 -5.76 -30.09
CA ASN A 490 19.54 -6.88 -29.87
C ASN A 490 18.99 -7.87 -28.84
N GLU A 491 18.47 -7.36 -27.73
CA GLU A 491 17.90 -8.15 -26.63
C GLU A 491 16.66 -8.92 -27.07
N LEU A 492 15.81 -8.27 -27.89
CA LEU A 492 14.60 -8.89 -28.43
C LEU A 492 14.93 -9.95 -29.47
N VAL A 493 15.87 -9.67 -30.38
CA VAL A 493 16.38 -10.63 -31.37
C VAL A 493 17.00 -11.84 -30.67
N ASP A 494 17.86 -11.61 -29.69
CA ASP A 494 18.50 -12.67 -28.91
C ASP A 494 17.45 -13.54 -28.20
N TYR A 495 16.50 -12.93 -27.49
CA TYR A 495 15.45 -13.67 -26.79
C TYR A 495 14.58 -14.49 -27.75
N LEU A 496 14.19 -13.93 -28.90
CA LEU A 496 13.33 -14.59 -29.90
C LEU A 496 14.04 -15.73 -30.64
N SER A 497 15.37 -15.70 -30.72
CA SER A 497 16.16 -16.73 -31.40
C SER A 497 16.23 -18.06 -30.63
N HIS A 498 15.96 -18.06 -29.32
CA HIS A 498 16.12 -19.21 -28.45
C HIS A 498 14.81 -19.99 -28.23
N THR A 499 14.77 -21.25 -28.64
CA THR A 499 13.60 -22.14 -28.50
C THR A 499 13.25 -22.46 -27.05
N ALA A 500 14.23 -22.41 -26.15
CA ALA A 500 14.03 -22.58 -24.71
C ALA A 500 13.08 -21.52 -24.14
N ASN A 501 13.19 -20.27 -24.61
CA ASN A 501 12.37 -19.15 -24.18
C ASN A 501 10.90 -19.33 -24.60
N ARG A 502 10.67 -19.76 -25.85
CA ARG A 502 9.34 -20.15 -26.34
C ARG A 502 8.69 -21.22 -25.47
N ASN A 503 9.47 -22.23 -25.09
CA ASN A 503 8.96 -23.36 -24.31
C ASN A 503 8.69 -22.98 -22.85
N ALA A 504 9.51 -22.09 -22.27
CA ALA A 504 9.33 -21.60 -20.91
C ALA A 504 8.10 -20.69 -20.76
N ALA A 505 7.89 -19.76 -21.70
CA ALA A 505 6.84 -18.74 -21.63
C ALA A 505 6.16 -18.50 -22.99
N MET A 506 5.42 -19.50 -23.49
CA MET A 506 4.82 -19.47 -24.83
C MET A 506 3.86 -18.30 -25.08
N GLU A 507 3.05 -17.92 -24.08
CA GLU A 507 2.11 -16.81 -24.20
C GLU A 507 2.85 -15.47 -24.32
N PHE A 508 3.83 -15.24 -23.44
CA PHE A 508 4.73 -14.08 -23.50
C PHE A 508 5.44 -14.01 -24.85
N PHE A 509 6.04 -15.12 -25.30
CA PHE A 509 6.74 -15.21 -26.58
C PHE A 509 5.80 -14.85 -27.74
N THR A 510 4.57 -15.36 -27.73
CA THR A 510 3.57 -15.05 -28.77
C THR A 510 3.21 -13.56 -28.77
N ASN A 511 3.01 -12.96 -27.59
CA ASN A 511 2.70 -11.54 -27.45
C ASN A 511 3.85 -10.66 -27.90
N LEU A 512 5.10 -11.09 -27.67
CA LEU A 512 6.30 -10.38 -28.12
C LEU A 512 6.45 -10.42 -29.66
N VAL A 513 6.22 -11.59 -30.28
CA VAL A 513 6.20 -11.72 -31.75
C VAL A 513 5.12 -10.82 -32.36
N TRP A 514 3.94 -10.78 -31.74
CA TRP A 514 2.87 -9.86 -32.15
C TRP A 514 3.30 -8.41 -32.02
N ALA A 515 3.90 -8.02 -30.89
CA ALA A 515 4.32 -6.66 -30.61
C ALA A 515 5.40 -6.18 -31.59
N VAL A 516 6.41 -6.99 -31.88
CA VAL A 516 7.42 -6.69 -32.93
C VAL A 516 6.73 -6.49 -34.28
N GLY A 517 5.81 -7.38 -34.66
CA GLY A 517 5.05 -7.26 -35.89
C GLY A 517 4.20 -5.99 -35.96
N GLU A 518 3.62 -5.56 -34.85
CA GLU A 518 2.78 -4.35 -34.78
C GLU A 518 3.63 -3.08 -34.79
N PHE A 519 4.55 -2.93 -33.83
CA PHE A 519 5.18 -1.66 -33.47
C PHE A 519 6.55 -1.41 -34.11
N ALA A 520 7.15 -2.40 -34.79
CA ALA A 520 8.34 -2.17 -35.62
C ALA A 520 7.96 -1.44 -36.93
N SER A 521 7.37 -0.26 -36.80
CA SER A 521 6.67 0.48 -37.86
C SER A 521 7.14 1.94 -37.88
N PRO A 522 7.33 2.55 -39.06
CA PRO A 522 7.69 3.96 -39.16
C PRO A 522 6.57 4.90 -38.69
N ASN A 523 5.32 4.43 -38.64
CA ASN A 523 4.18 5.22 -38.18
C ASN A 523 4.11 5.35 -36.65
N GLU A 524 4.74 4.43 -35.93
CA GLU A 524 4.62 4.32 -34.46
C GLU A 524 5.75 5.05 -33.73
N THR A 525 6.93 5.17 -34.34
CA THR A 525 8.09 5.80 -33.72
C THR A 525 9.07 6.36 -34.75
N THR A 526 9.73 7.45 -34.37
CA THR A 526 10.78 8.09 -35.17
C THR A 526 12.11 7.33 -35.14
N LEU A 527 12.28 6.36 -34.23
CA LEU A 527 13.47 5.53 -34.10
C LEU A 527 13.56 4.40 -35.15
N PHE A 528 12.68 4.42 -36.15
CA PHE A 528 12.61 3.40 -37.19
C PHE A 528 13.97 3.16 -37.85
N ASN A 529 14.38 1.89 -37.87
CA ASN A 529 15.63 1.44 -38.46
C ASN A 529 15.39 0.24 -39.38
N PRO A 530 15.62 0.35 -40.72
CA PRO A 530 15.49 -0.77 -41.65
C PRO A 530 16.35 -1.99 -41.29
N LYS A 531 17.51 -1.78 -40.67
CA LYS A 531 18.39 -2.86 -40.22
C LYS A 531 17.70 -3.71 -39.14
N ALA A 532 17.03 -3.07 -38.19
CA ALA A 532 16.27 -3.77 -37.14
C ALA A 532 15.12 -4.59 -37.73
N ILE A 533 14.45 -4.08 -38.77
CA ILE A 533 13.39 -4.82 -39.49
C ILE A 533 13.94 -6.11 -40.10
N ALA A 534 15.11 -6.05 -40.74
CA ALA A 534 15.75 -7.23 -41.32
C ALA A 534 16.15 -8.24 -40.23
N GLU A 535 16.76 -7.80 -39.14
CA GLU A 535 17.15 -8.65 -38.01
C GLU A 535 15.94 -9.35 -37.36
N TYR A 536 14.84 -8.61 -37.12
CA TYR A 536 13.58 -9.20 -36.65
C TYR A 536 13.00 -10.21 -37.62
N PHE A 537 12.97 -9.87 -38.91
CA PHE A 537 12.41 -10.75 -39.93
C PHE A 537 13.18 -12.08 -40.00
N GLU A 538 14.52 -12.02 -39.98
CA GLU A 538 15.39 -13.20 -40.02
C GLU A 538 15.11 -14.17 -38.86
N VAL A 539 15.03 -13.63 -37.64
CA VAL A 539 14.79 -14.45 -36.45
C VAL A 539 13.40 -15.05 -36.46
N LEU A 540 12.37 -14.25 -36.78
CA LEU A 540 10.99 -14.74 -36.85
C LEU A 540 10.79 -15.76 -37.96
N GLU A 541 11.48 -15.60 -39.10
CA GLU A 541 11.48 -16.57 -40.19
C GLU A 541 12.11 -17.91 -39.76
N CYS A 542 13.24 -17.87 -39.05
CA CYS A 542 13.87 -19.05 -38.49
C CYS A 542 12.92 -19.81 -37.56
N VAL A 543 12.28 -19.10 -36.63
CA VAL A 543 11.31 -19.69 -35.69
C VAL A 543 10.10 -20.27 -36.43
N ALA A 544 9.61 -19.60 -37.47
CA ALA A 544 8.50 -20.11 -38.28
C ALA A 544 8.87 -21.41 -38.99
N PHE A 545 10.06 -21.50 -39.60
CA PHE A 545 10.51 -22.74 -40.26
C PHE A 545 10.79 -23.88 -39.28
N GLU A 546 11.31 -23.58 -38.10
CA GLU A 546 11.47 -24.59 -37.05
C GLU A 546 10.13 -25.18 -36.61
N LEU A 547 9.11 -24.33 -36.42
CA LEU A 547 7.76 -24.78 -36.11
C LEU A 547 7.18 -25.63 -37.24
N LEU A 548 7.35 -25.21 -38.50
CA LEU A 548 6.87 -25.97 -39.66
C LEU A 548 7.59 -27.33 -39.80
N GLY A 549 8.84 -27.43 -39.34
CA GLY A 549 9.60 -28.68 -39.29
C GLY A 549 9.09 -29.69 -38.24
N SER A 550 8.26 -29.25 -37.29
CA SER A 550 7.72 -30.10 -36.22
C SER A 550 6.30 -30.58 -36.51
N SER A 551 6.09 -31.90 -36.49
CA SER A 551 4.77 -32.52 -36.69
C SER A 551 3.76 -32.13 -35.59
N LEU A 552 4.23 -31.66 -34.43
CA LEU A 552 3.41 -31.26 -33.28
C LEU A 552 2.72 -29.91 -33.49
N THR A 553 3.27 -29.03 -34.33
CA THR A 553 2.79 -27.65 -34.52
C THR A 553 1.33 -27.58 -34.94
N LEU A 554 0.92 -28.48 -35.82
CA LEU A 554 -0.44 -28.53 -36.35
C LEU A 554 -1.39 -29.36 -35.47
N GLN A 555 -0.86 -30.16 -34.54
CA GLN A 555 -1.64 -30.93 -33.59
C GLN A 555 -2.01 -30.09 -32.36
N GLN A 556 -1.13 -29.17 -31.94
CA GLN A 556 -1.32 -28.34 -30.77
C GLN A 556 -1.90 -26.96 -31.13
N PRO A 557 -3.10 -26.60 -30.63
CA PRO A 557 -3.74 -25.30 -30.94
C PRO A 557 -2.88 -24.09 -30.56
N ARG A 558 -2.06 -24.20 -29.51
CA ARG A 558 -1.17 -23.14 -29.06
C ARG A 558 -0.05 -22.84 -30.06
N LEU A 559 0.54 -23.89 -30.64
CA LEU A 559 1.61 -23.75 -31.64
C LEU A 559 1.06 -23.26 -32.99
N SER A 560 -0.13 -23.70 -33.39
CA SER A 560 -0.79 -23.15 -34.58
C SER A 560 -1.16 -21.68 -34.42
N ARG A 561 -1.55 -21.25 -33.20
CA ARG A 561 -1.79 -19.84 -32.89
C ARG A 561 -0.50 -19.03 -33.02
N LEU A 562 0.61 -19.53 -32.46
CA LEU A 562 1.92 -18.88 -32.59
C LEU A 562 2.34 -18.77 -34.06
N LEU A 563 2.19 -19.84 -34.85
CA LEU A 563 2.47 -19.80 -36.29
C LEU A 563 1.60 -18.76 -37.02
N CYS A 564 0.32 -18.66 -36.69
CA CYS A 564 -0.58 -17.65 -37.24
C CYS A 564 -0.12 -16.21 -36.92
N VAL A 565 0.36 -15.99 -35.70
CA VAL A 565 0.93 -14.70 -35.28
C VAL A 565 2.24 -14.44 -36.03
N LEU A 566 3.14 -15.41 -36.13
CA LEU A 566 4.41 -15.31 -36.85
C LEU A 566 4.22 -14.92 -38.32
N ILE A 567 3.36 -15.62 -39.06
CA ILE A 567 3.13 -15.30 -40.48
C ILE A 567 2.50 -13.91 -40.66
N THR A 568 1.70 -13.48 -39.69
CA THR A 568 1.11 -12.12 -39.69
C THR A 568 2.18 -11.07 -39.40
N SER A 569 3.05 -11.29 -38.42
CA SER A 569 4.17 -10.39 -38.11
C SER A 569 5.17 -10.31 -39.26
N LEU A 570 5.53 -11.44 -39.89
CA LEU A 570 6.40 -11.48 -41.06
C LEU A 570 5.80 -10.71 -42.24
N ALA A 571 4.49 -10.85 -42.50
CA ALA A 571 3.81 -10.09 -43.55
C ALA A 571 3.86 -8.57 -43.28
N LYS A 572 3.64 -8.14 -42.03
CA LYS A 572 3.75 -6.72 -41.64
C LYS A 572 5.15 -6.17 -41.83
N LEU A 573 6.18 -6.90 -41.38
CA LEU A 573 7.58 -6.51 -41.56
C LEU A 573 7.96 -6.44 -43.06
N ALA A 574 7.49 -7.39 -43.87
CA ALA A 574 7.76 -7.42 -45.31
C ALA A 574 7.13 -6.25 -46.06
N VAL A 575 5.94 -5.79 -45.67
CA VAL A 575 5.34 -4.58 -46.25
C VAL A 575 6.16 -3.32 -45.95
N ARG A 576 6.88 -3.31 -44.82
CA ARG A 576 7.72 -2.19 -44.39
C ARG A 576 9.12 -2.22 -45.04
N SER A 577 9.55 -3.36 -45.58
CA SER A 577 10.80 -3.53 -46.32
C SER A 577 10.59 -4.48 -47.50
N GLN A 578 10.44 -3.90 -48.71
CA GLN A 578 10.02 -4.62 -49.91
C GLN A 578 10.92 -5.80 -50.29
N ASP A 579 12.22 -5.73 -49.94
CA ASP A 579 13.18 -6.80 -50.19
C ASP A 579 12.83 -8.12 -49.46
N LEU A 580 12.01 -8.06 -48.42
CA LEU A 580 11.60 -9.20 -47.61
C LEU A 580 10.31 -9.88 -48.11
N VAL A 581 9.55 -9.25 -49.04
CA VAL A 581 8.28 -9.78 -49.55
C VAL A 581 8.40 -11.19 -50.16
N PRO A 582 9.40 -11.49 -51.01
CA PRO A 582 9.54 -12.85 -51.56
C PRO A 582 9.74 -13.92 -50.49
N ARG A 583 10.49 -13.59 -49.43
CA ARG A 583 10.74 -14.48 -48.29
C ARG A 583 9.47 -14.71 -47.47
N ALA A 584 8.70 -13.65 -47.22
CA ALA A 584 7.41 -13.75 -46.53
C ALA A 584 6.41 -14.62 -47.31
N MET A 585 6.35 -14.46 -48.63
CA MET A 585 5.51 -15.29 -49.50
C MET A 585 5.91 -16.77 -49.47
N LEU A 586 7.21 -17.09 -49.41
CA LEU A 586 7.69 -18.47 -49.26
C LEU A 586 7.26 -19.07 -47.91
N CYS A 587 7.37 -18.30 -46.83
CA CYS A 587 6.94 -18.73 -45.49
C CYS A 587 5.42 -19.01 -45.45
N LEU A 588 4.61 -18.13 -46.07
CA LEU A 588 3.16 -18.33 -46.22
C LEU A 588 2.84 -19.57 -47.04
N ALA A 589 3.49 -19.78 -48.18
CA ALA A 589 3.26 -20.95 -49.03
C ALA A 589 3.54 -22.26 -48.29
N LYS A 590 4.67 -22.34 -47.57
CA LYS A 590 5.02 -23.51 -46.74
C LYS A 590 4.05 -23.71 -45.58
N SER A 591 3.58 -22.63 -44.96
CA SER A 591 2.55 -22.69 -43.90
C SER A 591 1.20 -23.18 -44.43
N GLY A 592 0.81 -22.77 -45.64
CA GLY A 592 -0.39 -23.26 -46.32
C GLY A 592 -0.30 -24.75 -46.67
N GLN A 593 0.84 -25.19 -47.21
CA GLN A 593 1.11 -26.62 -47.48
C GLN A 593 0.99 -27.47 -46.22
N ALA A 594 1.50 -26.97 -45.10
CA ALA A 594 1.44 -27.66 -43.81
C ALA A 594 0.00 -27.87 -43.31
N CYS A 595 -0.95 -26.99 -43.64
CA CYS A 595 -2.32 -27.10 -43.13
C CYS A 595 -3.08 -28.34 -43.64
N GLY A 596 -2.84 -28.77 -44.90
CA GLY A 596 -3.52 -29.89 -45.56
C GLY A 596 -5.06 -29.80 -45.56
N ASP A 597 -5.74 -30.91 -45.82
CA ASP A 597 -7.22 -30.99 -45.89
C ASP A 597 -7.90 -31.25 -44.53
N SER A 598 -7.26 -30.85 -43.43
CA SER A 598 -7.72 -31.18 -42.07
C SER A 598 -8.88 -30.30 -41.60
N ARG A 599 -9.90 -30.92 -40.98
CA ARG A 599 -11.12 -30.25 -40.46
C ARG A 599 -10.98 -29.57 -39.09
N ALA A 600 -9.78 -29.58 -38.50
CA ALA A 600 -9.54 -28.96 -37.19
C ALA A 600 -9.67 -27.42 -37.27
N ALA A 601 -10.48 -26.82 -36.40
CA ALA A 601 -10.82 -25.39 -36.45
C ALA A 601 -9.58 -24.47 -36.47
N HIS A 602 -8.57 -24.75 -35.64
CA HIS A 602 -7.33 -23.95 -35.59
C HIS A 602 -6.51 -24.01 -36.88
N ARG A 603 -6.60 -25.11 -37.65
CA ARG A 603 -5.94 -25.22 -38.96
C ARG A 603 -6.72 -24.50 -40.06
N ILE A 604 -8.05 -24.49 -39.97
CA ILE A 604 -8.91 -23.73 -40.90
C ILE A 604 -8.62 -22.23 -40.76
N ILE A 605 -8.53 -21.73 -39.53
CA ILE A 605 -8.19 -20.33 -39.24
C ILE A 605 -6.80 -19.99 -39.81
N LEU A 606 -5.81 -20.85 -39.58
CA LEU A 606 -4.47 -20.65 -40.12
C LEU A 606 -4.45 -20.67 -41.66
N ALA A 607 -5.12 -21.63 -42.30
CA ALA A 607 -5.20 -21.73 -43.75
C ALA A 607 -5.92 -20.53 -44.38
N GLN A 608 -6.99 -20.05 -43.74
CA GLN A 608 -7.68 -18.82 -44.14
C GLN A 608 -6.72 -17.63 -44.03
N ARG A 609 -6.01 -17.49 -42.91
CA ARG A 609 -5.06 -16.39 -42.71
C ARG A 609 -3.92 -16.40 -43.72
N VAL A 610 -3.40 -17.58 -44.07
CA VAL A 610 -2.39 -17.73 -45.12
C VAL A 610 -2.93 -17.21 -46.46
N ARG A 611 -4.14 -17.62 -46.86
CA ARG A 611 -4.75 -17.15 -48.11
C ARG A 611 -4.94 -15.63 -48.13
N GLU A 612 -5.50 -15.06 -47.07
CA GLU A 612 -5.70 -13.61 -46.93
C GLU A 612 -4.38 -12.83 -47.10
N LEU A 613 -3.34 -13.23 -46.38
CA LEU A 613 -2.03 -12.56 -46.42
C LEU A 613 -1.34 -12.76 -47.78
N SER A 614 -1.44 -13.94 -48.39
CA SER A 614 -0.87 -14.19 -49.73
C SER A 614 -1.51 -13.31 -50.80
N THR A 615 -2.84 -13.17 -50.81
CA THR A 615 -3.54 -12.29 -51.75
C THR A 615 -3.20 -10.82 -51.50
N LEU A 616 -3.11 -10.42 -50.23
CA LEU A 616 -2.83 -9.04 -49.84
C LEU A 616 -1.39 -8.63 -50.21
N LEU A 617 -0.37 -9.46 -49.94
CA LEU A 617 1.02 -9.16 -50.28
C LEU A 617 1.30 -9.10 -51.78
N GLN A 618 0.48 -9.76 -52.61
CA GLN A 618 0.55 -9.62 -54.07
C GLN A 618 0.10 -8.22 -54.56
N THR A 619 -0.66 -7.49 -53.74
CA THR A 619 -1.19 -6.16 -54.06
C THR A 619 -0.50 -5.07 -53.21
N SER A 620 0.70 -4.65 -53.64
CA SER A 620 1.62 -3.78 -52.88
C SER A 620 0.97 -2.53 -52.22
N GLY A 621 0.12 -1.79 -52.94
CA GLY A 621 -0.52 -0.57 -52.41
C GLY A 621 -1.59 -0.83 -51.34
N ALA A 622 -2.42 -1.85 -51.54
CA ALA A 622 -3.43 -2.26 -50.55
C ALA A 622 -2.78 -2.89 -49.32
N ALA A 623 -1.65 -3.60 -49.50
CA ALA A 623 -0.93 -4.21 -48.40
C ALA A 623 -0.40 -3.19 -47.39
N SER A 624 0.22 -2.11 -47.88
CA SER A 624 0.75 -1.03 -47.04
C SER A 624 -0.33 -0.34 -46.21
N SER A 625 -1.45 0.00 -46.84
CA SER A 625 -2.56 0.68 -46.16
C SER A 625 -3.29 -0.19 -45.12
N ILE A 626 -3.32 -1.51 -45.29
CA ILE A 626 -4.01 -2.43 -44.38
C ILE A 626 -3.09 -2.94 -43.26
N LEU A 627 -1.84 -3.30 -43.57
CA LEU A 627 -0.90 -3.88 -42.61
C LEU A 627 -0.03 -2.86 -41.87
N SER A 628 0.02 -1.62 -42.37
CA SER A 628 0.64 -0.47 -41.72
C SER A 628 -0.34 0.70 -41.72
N PRO A 629 -1.46 0.61 -40.96
CA PRO A 629 -2.47 1.65 -40.98
C PRO A 629 -1.88 3.00 -40.52
N PRO A 630 -2.37 4.13 -41.08
CA PRO A 630 -1.99 5.46 -40.62
C PRO A 630 -2.47 5.70 -39.18
N THR A 631 -1.77 6.57 -38.45
CA THR A 631 -2.09 6.86 -37.05
C THR A 631 -3.49 7.45 -36.88
N GLU A 632 -4.08 7.35 -35.68
CA GLU A 632 -5.41 7.92 -35.41
C GLU A 632 -5.46 9.43 -35.67
N ASP A 633 -4.35 10.14 -35.46
CA ASP A 633 -4.23 11.57 -35.74
C ASP A 633 -4.13 11.87 -37.24
N ASP A 634 -3.46 11.02 -38.01
CA ASP A 634 -3.46 11.11 -39.48
C ASP A 634 -4.84 10.78 -40.05
N LEU A 635 -5.53 9.79 -39.48
CA LEU A 635 -6.92 9.49 -39.82
C LEU A 635 -7.86 10.65 -39.47
N LYS A 636 -7.69 11.32 -38.32
CA LYS A 636 -8.45 12.53 -37.94
C LYS A 636 -8.17 13.71 -38.86
N ARG A 637 -6.92 13.87 -39.34
CA ARG A 637 -6.57 14.88 -40.36
C ARG A 637 -7.19 14.56 -41.71
N CYS A 638 -7.30 13.28 -42.07
CA CYS A 638 -7.89 12.83 -43.33
C CYS A 638 -9.42 12.74 -43.32
N HIS A 639 -10.07 12.86 -42.15
CA HIS A 639 -11.52 12.68 -42.00
C HIS A 639 -12.15 13.78 -41.12
N HIS A 640 -12.94 14.68 -41.73
CA HIS A 640 -13.67 15.75 -41.01
C HIS A 640 -15.01 15.31 -40.38
N GLY A 641 -15.30 14.00 -40.27
CA GLY A 641 -16.54 13.54 -39.63
C GLY A 641 -16.67 12.02 -39.48
N LYS A 642 -17.40 11.58 -38.44
CA LYS A 642 -17.57 10.17 -38.01
C LYS A 642 -18.27 9.24 -39.04
N SER A 643 -18.77 9.77 -40.16
CA SER A 643 -19.52 9.03 -41.18
C SER A 643 -18.75 8.79 -42.49
N GLN A 644 -17.47 9.20 -42.58
CA GLN A 644 -16.67 9.00 -43.79
C GLN A 644 -15.95 7.64 -43.74
N LEU A 645 -16.36 6.71 -44.60
CA LEU A 645 -15.58 5.49 -44.89
C LEU A 645 -14.21 5.88 -45.46
N PRO A 646 -13.12 5.15 -45.14
CA PRO A 646 -11.77 5.44 -45.62
C PRO A 646 -11.76 5.57 -47.14
N ALA A 647 -10.98 6.52 -47.68
CA ALA A 647 -10.88 6.72 -49.14
C ALA A 647 -10.51 5.41 -49.88
N LEU A 648 -9.77 4.51 -49.22
CA LEU A 648 -9.43 3.19 -49.73
C LEU A 648 -10.66 2.31 -50.01
N VAL A 649 -11.70 2.38 -49.16
CA VAL A 649 -12.96 1.64 -49.35
C VAL A 649 -13.77 2.22 -50.51
N ARG A 650 -13.68 3.53 -50.76
CA ARG A 650 -14.25 4.12 -51.98
C ARG A 650 -13.49 3.67 -53.23
N VAL A 651 -12.17 3.56 -53.19
CA VAL A 651 -11.36 3.07 -54.33
C VAL A 651 -11.69 1.61 -54.65
N ILE A 652 -11.86 0.75 -53.64
CA ILE A 652 -12.31 -0.64 -53.84
C ILE A 652 -13.74 -0.68 -54.39
N GLY A 653 -14.62 0.22 -53.94
CA GLY A 653 -15.98 0.37 -54.49
C GLY A 653 -16.00 0.81 -55.96
N PHE A 654 -15.06 1.65 -56.39
CA PHE A 654 -14.93 2.06 -57.80
C PHE A 654 -14.28 0.99 -58.68
N LEU A 655 -13.38 0.18 -58.13
CA LEU A 655 -12.72 -0.92 -58.87
C LEU A 655 -13.60 -2.17 -59.02
N THR A 656 -14.75 -2.22 -58.34
CA THR A 656 -15.69 -3.35 -58.41
C THR A 656 -16.95 -3.05 -59.22
N THR A 657 -17.09 -1.84 -59.78
CA THR A 657 -18.30 -1.42 -60.49
C THR A 657 -18.21 -1.39 -62.02
N ASP A 658 -17.09 -1.78 -62.63
CA ASP A 658 -16.90 -1.67 -64.10
C ASP A 658 -16.97 -3.00 -64.88
N GLU A 659 -17.60 -4.06 -64.35
CA GLU A 659 -17.85 -5.29 -65.13
C GLU A 659 -19.33 -5.60 -65.45
N GLU A 660 -20.29 -4.76 -65.06
CA GLU A 660 -21.70 -4.98 -65.46
C GLU A 660 -22.42 -3.67 -65.78
N ALA A 661 -22.25 -3.17 -67.02
CA ALA A 661 -23.32 -2.62 -67.87
C ALA A 661 -22.76 -1.76 -69.02
N THR A 662 -22.68 -2.29 -70.24
CA THR A 662 -23.40 -1.81 -71.44
C THR A 662 -22.86 -2.48 -72.72
N GLU A 663 -23.79 -3.13 -73.44
CA GLU A 663 -23.77 -3.65 -74.83
C GLU A 663 -22.60 -4.49 -75.38
#